data_AF-K7AUX7-F1
#
_entry.id   AF-K7AUX7-F1
#
_cell.length_a   1.000
_cell.length_b   1.000
_cell.length_c   1.000
_cell.angle_alpha   90.00
_cell.angle_beta   90.00
_cell.angle_gamma   90.00
#
_symmetry.space_group_name_H-M   'P 1'
#
loop_
_entity.id
_entity.type
_entity.pdbx_description
1 polymer ?
#
loop_
_entity_poly.entity_id
_entity_poly.type
_entity_poly.pdbx_seq_one_letter_code
_entity_poly.pdbx_strand_id
1 'polypeptide(L)'
;MNSFLKTGITSALFFICGFAVAAKSPLIPYSKTNSQIAETRIVGGEEAIQENWPWMTAYVGVFTNFLTSLSVNNVIYETRSFTSGVGGQVSGEIIACGIGDAVCVDATGNVCLIERGIVDFSEKSDNCEAGGGIGAIIYNNEEVDNITGGTLGEDYTGTIPIVAVNQKDGLALLEQIGNIASLAVSETTELQQDASCGASFLGDKWVLTAAHCVDSENANQFKMNVGEYDLSNGAENAIDIANIYIHPQYDADAISNDIALIELASSSDAVGVKIADPDVTDQYAIENSLATVAGWGGRAGYAPNEGPTSDFPDILHKVDLRLTTNAQCREELGESFGISAANVGVTDVMICAAIPEGGRGSCQGDSGGPLVVNTGSGVQQVGIVSWGFGCAASGYPGVYTRVSEFKDWISAITDGIAITQRHNFGLGLEGEVQTTGLAVTNNSETNVGLSFAFSDSNTFTLDASNCPTLDAGNSCQVSVSYLPTIANNVSSKLIITTDDPQVQSSSATVTAGTTLGYAVELAATAGSESDAVTLFSGGTNGASAWVASSTEVGIESTTTGDLQDSIFVASIEGEGVLTFDWAVSSEANTLVETDPDFERFDALFLYLNGDLVDVINGNDDEISFTEYSLNLSEGINLVNWTYSKDPDVSEGDDKGFIRNLVFTATVVAPPPVAVVPIPAPPNSSGGAGSLGWILLCLVGLIFRLRTKH
;
A
#
# COMPACT_ATOMS: atom_id res chain seq x y z
N MET A 1 27.83 -41.20 -30.29
CA MET A 1 28.80 -42.04 -31.02
C MET A 1 29.68 -41.10 -31.86
N ASN A 2 30.93 -40.91 -31.43
CA ASN A 2 32.13 -40.31 -32.10
C ASN A 2 31.94 -39.02 -32.92
N SER A 3 32.39 -37.86 -32.40
CA SER A 3 33.73 -37.25 -32.57
C SER A 3 33.99 -36.78 -34.02
N PHE A 4 34.56 -35.62 -34.34
CA PHE A 4 35.74 -34.98 -33.79
C PHE A 4 36.00 -33.71 -34.64
N LEU A 5 36.61 -32.66 -34.04
CA LEU A 5 37.63 -31.74 -34.65
C LEU A 5 37.13 -30.81 -35.80
N LYS A 6 37.50 -29.52 -35.92
CA LYS A 6 38.52 -28.66 -35.30
C LYS A 6 38.38 -27.25 -35.92
N THR A 7 38.71 -26.20 -35.15
CA THR A 7 39.45 -24.95 -35.51
C THR A 7 39.10 -24.18 -36.79
N GLY A 8 39.01 -22.86 -36.82
CA GLY A 8 39.42 -21.81 -35.89
C GLY A 8 39.78 -20.53 -36.68
N ILE A 9 39.52 -19.38 -36.04
CA ILE A 9 40.25 -18.08 -36.11
C ILE A 9 40.30 -17.32 -37.45
N THR A 10 39.67 -16.12 -37.48
CA THR A 10 40.26 -14.77 -37.69
C THR A 10 39.10 -13.76 -37.85
N SER A 11 38.84 -12.90 -36.85
CA SER A 11 39.30 -11.50 -36.75
C SER A 11 38.70 -10.50 -37.78
N ALA A 12 37.85 -9.63 -37.22
CA ALA A 12 37.85 -8.16 -37.37
C ALA A 12 36.93 -7.47 -38.41
N LEU A 13 36.07 -6.60 -37.84
CA LEU A 13 35.89 -5.16 -38.13
C LEU A 13 34.66 -4.67 -38.94
N PHE A 14 33.96 -3.71 -38.30
CA PHE A 14 33.16 -2.57 -38.80
C PHE A 14 31.63 -2.67 -39.10
N PHE A 15 30.87 -1.98 -38.23
CA PHE A 15 29.84 -0.94 -38.49
C PHE A 15 28.43 -1.25 -39.07
N ILE A 16 27.42 -0.79 -38.30
CA ILE A 16 26.16 -0.11 -38.68
C ILE A 16 24.93 -0.93 -39.18
N CYS A 17 23.80 -0.64 -38.50
CA CYS A 17 22.37 -0.65 -38.87
C CYS A 17 21.79 -1.65 -39.89
N GLY A 18 20.66 -2.25 -39.47
CA GLY A 18 19.40 -2.16 -40.23
C GLY A 18 18.90 -3.38 -41.02
N PHE A 19 17.73 -3.87 -40.61
CA PHE A 19 16.66 -4.54 -41.39
C PHE A 19 16.86 -5.96 -41.99
N ALA A 20 16.07 -6.88 -41.42
CA ALA A 20 15.21 -7.93 -42.01
C ALA A 20 15.45 -8.44 -43.45
N VAL A 21 15.51 -9.78 -43.61
CA VAL A 21 14.87 -10.52 -44.73
C VAL A 21 14.45 -11.93 -44.27
N ALA A 22 13.19 -12.25 -44.55
CA ALA A 22 12.51 -13.53 -44.37
C ALA A 22 12.96 -14.65 -45.35
N ALA A 23 12.70 -15.91 -44.98
CA ALA A 23 12.69 -17.04 -45.92
C ALA A 23 11.35 -17.80 -45.86
N LYS A 24 10.72 -17.96 -47.03
CA LYS A 24 9.42 -18.62 -47.31
C LYS A 24 9.60 -20.08 -47.76
N SER A 25 8.57 -20.92 -47.50
CA SER A 25 7.77 -21.75 -48.46
C SER A 25 7.36 -23.12 -47.88
N PRO A 26 6.34 -23.86 -48.41
CA PRO A 26 5.30 -23.57 -49.44
C PRO A 26 3.82 -23.88 -48.99
N LEU A 27 2.80 -23.05 -49.32
CA LEU A 27 1.71 -23.18 -50.35
C LEU A 27 0.91 -24.51 -50.31
N ILE A 28 -0.45 -24.60 -50.30
CA ILE A 28 -1.51 -23.99 -51.17
C ILE A 28 -2.96 -24.14 -50.52
N PRO A 29 -4.11 -23.65 -51.10
CA PRO A 29 -4.85 -22.37 -50.89
C PRO A 29 -6.33 -22.53 -50.37
N TYR A 30 -7.06 -21.53 -49.85
CA TYR A 30 -7.93 -20.50 -50.51
C TYR A 30 -8.94 -20.06 -49.39
N SER A 31 -9.22 -18.82 -48.98
CA SER A 31 -9.62 -17.58 -49.67
C SER A 31 -9.37 -16.34 -48.78
N LYS A 32 -8.98 -15.22 -49.39
CA LYS A 32 -8.92 -13.84 -48.86
C LYS A 32 -10.29 -13.39 -48.32
N THR A 33 -10.37 -12.52 -47.31
CA THR A 33 -10.20 -11.04 -47.32
C THR A 33 -10.18 -10.56 -45.85
N ASN A 34 -9.52 -9.52 -45.37
CA ASN A 34 -8.79 -8.37 -45.89
C ASN A 34 -7.89 -7.86 -44.74
N SER A 35 -6.66 -7.42 -45.00
CA SER A 35 -5.84 -6.73 -43.99
C SER A 35 -6.52 -5.42 -43.59
N GLN A 36 -6.77 -5.23 -42.29
CA GLN A 36 -6.76 -3.88 -41.72
C GLN A 36 -5.46 -3.72 -40.95
N ILE A 37 -4.63 -2.84 -41.49
CA ILE A 37 -3.61 -2.12 -40.74
C ILE A 37 -4.34 -1.51 -39.54
N ALA A 38 -3.84 -1.71 -38.32
CA ALA A 38 -4.40 -1.10 -37.13
C ALA A 38 -4.49 0.42 -37.35
N GLU A 39 -5.70 0.91 -37.59
CA GLU A 39 -5.99 2.33 -37.69
C GLU A 39 -5.75 2.93 -36.30
N THR A 40 -4.89 3.94 -36.22
CA THR A 40 -4.64 4.73 -35.02
C THR A 40 -5.97 5.21 -34.44
N ARG A 41 -6.38 4.67 -33.29
CA ARG A 41 -7.59 5.05 -32.55
C ARG A 41 -7.21 6.25 -31.69
N ILE A 42 -7.80 7.42 -31.94
CA ILE A 42 -7.50 8.66 -31.20
C ILE A 42 -8.21 8.59 -29.85
N VAL A 43 -7.47 8.44 -28.77
CA VAL A 43 -8.05 8.38 -27.42
C VAL A 43 -7.49 9.50 -26.54
N GLY A 44 -8.21 9.93 -25.50
CA GLY A 44 -8.03 11.25 -24.87
C GLY A 44 -8.70 12.38 -25.66
N GLY A 45 -8.76 12.29 -26.99
CA GLY A 45 -9.45 13.28 -27.83
C GLY A 45 -8.59 14.51 -28.08
N GLU A 46 -9.18 15.71 -27.99
CA GLU A 46 -8.44 16.98 -28.18
C GLU A 46 -8.00 17.53 -26.82
N GLU A 47 -6.94 18.35 -26.80
CA GLU A 47 -6.55 19.07 -25.59
C GLU A 47 -7.76 19.82 -25.02
N ALA A 48 -7.99 19.65 -23.71
CA ALA A 48 -9.02 20.37 -23.01
C ALA A 48 -8.65 21.86 -22.93
N ILE A 49 -9.67 22.71 -22.80
CA ILE A 49 -9.47 24.13 -22.51
C ILE A 49 -9.50 24.29 -20.99
N GLN A 50 -8.37 24.67 -20.39
CA GLN A 50 -8.15 24.71 -18.94
C GLN A 50 -9.30 25.37 -18.16
N GLU A 51 -9.80 26.52 -18.60
CA GLU A 51 -10.81 27.26 -17.84
C GLU A 51 -12.18 26.56 -17.76
N ASN A 52 -12.42 25.55 -18.58
CA ASN A 52 -13.67 24.79 -18.61
C ASN A 52 -13.70 23.62 -17.63
N TRP A 53 -12.57 23.28 -16.99
CA TRP A 53 -12.42 22.10 -16.14
C TRP A 53 -11.86 22.41 -14.74
N PRO A 54 -12.36 23.45 -14.03
CA PRO A 54 -11.81 23.84 -12.73
C PRO A 54 -12.01 22.80 -11.62
N TRP A 55 -12.81 21.75 -11.86
CA TRP A 55 -13.05 20.66 -10.93
C TRP A 55 -12.18 19.42 -11.19
N MET A 56 -11.42 19.37 -12.29
CA MET A 56 -10.56 18.21 -12.54
C MET A 56 -9.52 18.11 -11.44
N THR A 57 -9.39 16.91 -10.87
CA THR A 57 -8.54 16.67 -9.72
C THR A 57 -7.60 15.52 -10.04
N ALA A 58 -6.31 15.75 -9.88
CA ALA A 58 -5.27 14.74 -10.08
C ALA A 58 -4.89 14.09 -8.74
N TYR A 59 -4.53 12.81 -8.78
CA TYR A 59 -3.90 12.13 -7.67
C TYR A 59 -2.45 12.56 -7.57
N VAL A 60 -1.94 12.63 -6.34
CA VAL A 60 -0.55 12.99 -6.08
C VAL A 60 0.03 11.98 -5.11
N GLY A 61 0.91 11.11 -5.62
CA GLY A 61 1.69 10.19 -4.81
C GLY A 61 2.71 10.96 -3.98
N VAL A 62 2.85 10.56 -2.72
CA VAL A 62 3.81 11.11 -1.77
C VAL A 62 4.96 10.13 -1.64
N PHE A 63 6.12 10.47 -2.23
CA PHE A 63 7.30 9.62 -2.19
C PHE A 63 8.37 10.24 -1.30
N THR A 64 9.00 9.44 -0.44
CA THR A 64 10.18 9.90 0.29
C THR A 64 11.41 9.68 -0.58
N ASN A 65 12.03 10.76 -1.05
CA ASN A 65 13.32 10.73 -1.71
C ASN A 65 14.45 11.10 -0.73
N PHE A 66 15.62 10.51 -0.88
CA PHE A 66 16.78 10.79 -0.02
C PHE A 66 17.84 11.52 -0.85
N LEU A 67 17.95 12.84 -0.67
CA LEU A 67 19.02 13.63 -1.27
C LEU A 67 20.31 13.43 -0.50
N THR A 68 21.42 13.30 -1.23
CA THR A 68 22.74 13.12 -0.63
C THR A 68 23.73 14.17 -1.10
N SER A 69 24.69 14.51 -0.25
CA SER A 69 25.83 15.33 -0.64
C SER A 69 27.10 14.85 0.07
N LEU A 70 28.22 14.97 -0.63
CA LEU A 70 29.55 14.76 -0.07
C LEU A 70 30.50 15.84 -0.58
N SER A 71 31.19 16.50 0.35
CA SER A 71 32.32 17.37 0.01
C SER A 71 33.53 17.08 0.89
N VAL A 72 34.71 17.03 0.24
CA VAL A 72 36.00 16.90 0.91
C VAL A 72 36.90 18.01 0.38
N ASN A 73 37.46 18.83 1.27
CA ASN A 73 38.33 19.96 0.88
C ASN A 73 37.74 20.88 -0.22
N ASN A 74 36.44 21.18 -0.17
CA ASN A 74 35.69 21.96 -1.17
C ASN A 74 35.61 21.32 -2.57
N VAL A 75 35.97 20.05 -2.71
CA VAL A 75 35.61 19.23 -3.89
C VAL A 75 34.27 18.57 -3.58
N ILE A 76 33.34 18.64 -4.53
CA ILE A 76 32.02 18.00 -4.42
C ILE A 76 32.09 16.68 -5.18
N TYR A 77 31.57 15.63 -4.55
CA TYR A 77 31.48 14.30 -5.13
C TYR A 77 30.01 13.99 -5.44
N GLU A 78 29.78 13.32 -6.57
CA GLU A 78 28.46 12.78 -6.85
C GLU A 78 28.19 11.59 -5.91
N THR A 79 26.98 11.55 -5.35
CA THR A 79 26.58 10.55 -4.36
C THR A 79 25.22 9.95 -4.68
N ARG A 80 24.94 8.78 -4.11
CA ARG A 80 23.59 8.24 -3.98
C ARG A 80 23.30 7.83 -2.53
N SER A 81 22.02 7.84 -2.18
CA SER A 81 21.51 7.28 -0.93
C SER A 81 21.46 5.75 -0.97
N PHE A 82 21.37 5.17 0.22
CA PHE A 82 20.94 3.80 0.42
C PHE A 82 19.45 3.79 0.79
N THR A 83 18.67 2.82 0.30
CA THR A 83 17.29 2.63 0.78
C THR A 83 17.33 2.19 2.24
N SER A 84 16.35 2.63 3.03
CA SER A 84 16.30 2.48 4.49
C SER A 84 17.45 3.17 5.24
N GLY A 85 18.15 4.11 4.58
CA GLY A 85 19.17 4.94 5.22
C GLY A 85 18.57 6.02 6.11
N VAL A 86 19.33 6.41 7.14
CA VAL A 86 18.93 7.48 8.05
C VAL A 86 19.39 8.84 7.56
N GLY A 87 18.50 9.83 7.69
CA GLY A 87 18.83 11.23 7.48
C GLY A 87 19.83 11.75 8.53
N GLY A 88 20.68 12.69 8.14
CA GLY A 88 21.65 13.32 9.03
C GLY A 88 22.69 14.13 8.28
N GLN A 89 23.36 15.04 8.98
CA GLN A 89 24.49 15.79 8.47
C GLN A 89 25.65 15.69 9.45
N VAL A 90 26.82 15.28 8.94
CA VAL A 90 28.02 15.11 9.75
C VAL A 90 29.25 15.68 9.06
N SER A 91 30.24 16.02 9.87
CA SER A 91 31.56 16.44 9.38
C SER A 91 32.64 15.88 10.29
N GLY A 92 33.60 15.17 9.70
CA GLY A 92 34.68 14.48 10.41
C GLY A 92 35.83 14.15 9.46
N GLU A 93 36.99 13.75 10.01
CA GLU A 93 38.11 13.30 9.18
C GLU A 93 37.77 11.96 8.54
N ILE A 94 38.26 11.72 7.32
CA ILE A 94 38.07 10.45 6.63
C ILE A 94 39.03 9.43 7.22
N ILE A 95 38.52 8.25 7.58
CA ILE A 95 39.32 7.09 7.99
C ILE A 95 39.03 5.89 7.08
N ALA A 96 40.07 5.12 6.72
CA ALA A 96 39.91 3.93 5.89
C ALA A 96 39.51 2.72 6.75
N CYS A 97 38.37 2.10 6.43
CA CYS A 97 37.82 0.96 7.18
C CYS A 97 37.84 -0.36 6.36
N GLY A 98 38.58 -0.39 5.25
CA GLY A 98 38.68 -1.58 4.40
C GLY A 98 37.32 -1.96 3.82
N ILE A 99 36.99 -3.26 3.87
CA ILE A 99 35.70 -3.77 3.37
C ILE A 99 34.59 -3.75 4.44
N GLY A 100 34.85 -3.27 5.66
CA GLY A 100 33.85 -3.21 6.73
C GLY A 100 33.40 -4.57 7.27
N ASP A 101 34.25 -5.61 7.17
CA ASP A 101 34.05 -6.96 7.72
C ASP A 101 34.38 -7.07 9.22
N ALA A 102 34.75 -5.95 9.85
CA ALA A 102 34.99 -5.83 11.27
C ALA A 102 34.81 -4.38 11.73
N VAL A 103 34.59 -4.19 13.04
CA VAL A 103 34.49 -2.87 13.68
C VAL A 103 35.66 -1.98 13.28
N CYS A 104 35.36 -0.78 12.75
CA CYS A 104 36.39 0.15 12.31
C CYS A 104 37.03 0.84 13.52
N VAL A 105 38.23 0.36 13.89
CA VAL A 105 38.99 0.92 15.01
C VAL A 105 39.38 2.38 14.74
N ASP A 106 39.40 3.20 15.79
CA ASP A 106 39.73 4.63 15.74
C ASP A 106 38.77 5.51 14.88
N ALA A 107 37.56 5.01 14.57
CA ALA A 107 36.54 5.76 13.85
C ALA A 107 35.83 6.83 14.70
N THR A 108 36.12 6.94 16.00
CA THR A 108 35.43 7.87 16.90
C THR A 108 35.45 9.32 16.41
N GLY A 109 34.29 9.85 15.99
CA GLY A 109 34.15 11.22 15.47
C GLY A 109 34.57 11.39 14.00
N ASN A 110 34.88 10.31 13.30
CA ASN A 110 35.38 10.29 11.93
C ASN A 110 34.33 9.73 10.95
N VAL A 111 34.55 10.01 9.66
CA VAL A 111 33.74 9.46 8.56
C VAL A 111 34.46 8.22 8.01
N CYS A 112 33.80 7.06 8.06
CA CYS A 112 34.33 5.81 7.56
C CYS A 112 34.30 5.76 6.03
N LEU A 113 35.43 5.49 5.40
CA LEU A 113 35.52 5.16 3.98
C LEU A 113 35.64 3.64 3.83
N ILE A 114 34.64 3.04 3.20
CA ILE A 114 34.44 1.59 3.14
C ILE A 114 34.33 1.14 1.68
N GLU A 115 35.03 0.09 1.32
CA GLU A 115 34.93 -0.54 0.01
C GLU A 115 33.72 -1.48 -0.05
N ARG A 116 32.99 -1.47 -1.16
CA ARG A 116 31.96 -2.49 -1.45
C ARG A 116 32.62 -3.87 -1.51
N GLY A 117 31.94 -4.90 -1.01
CA GLY A 117 32.51 -6.25 -0.92
C GLY A 117 31.44 -7.30 -0.65
N ILE A 118 31.84 -8.44 -0.12
CA ILE A 118 30.96 -9.56 0.25
C ILE A 118 30.15 -9.35 1.53
N VAL A 119 30.35 -8.21 2.19
CA VAL A 119 29.71 -7.83 3.45
C VAL A 119 28.48 -6.99 3.12
N ASP A 120 27.40 -7.20 3.87
CA ASP A 120 26.16 -6.44 3.70
C ASP A 120 26.35 -4.95 4.07
N PHE A 121 25.54 -4.09 3.47
CA PHE A 121 25.67 -2.64 3.67
C PHE A 121 25.32 -2.22 5.10
N SER A 122 24.31 -2.86 5.71
CA SER A 122 23.96 -2.67 7.12
C SER A 122 25.13 -3.01 8.02
N GLU A 123 25.72 -4.20 7.84
CA GLU A 123 26.88 -4.64 8.65
C GLU A 123 28.09 -3.70 8.50
N LYS A 124 28.38 -3.20 7.30
CA LYS A 124 29.41 -2.17 7.10
C LYS A 124 29.15 -0.92 7.91
N SER A 125 27.90 -0.48 7.95
CA SER A 125 27.50 0.69 8.71
C SER A 125 27.59 0.46 10.21
N ASP A 126 27.05 -0.66 10.69
CA ASP A 126 27.07 -1.04 12.10
C ASP A 126 28.51 -1.15 12.60
N ASN A 127 29.42 -1.69 11.79
CA ASN A 127 30.84 -1.77 12.10
C ASN A 127 31.53 -0.40 12.15
N CYS A 128 31.09 0.56 11.33
CA CYS A 128 31.56 1.95 11.41
C CYS A 128 31.05 2.61 12.70
N GLU A 129 29.76 2.51 12.97
CA GLU A 129 29.10 3.11 14.13
C GLU A 129 29.60 2.51 15.45
N ALA A 130 29.81 1.20 15.53
CA ALA A 130 30.41 0.53 16.67
C ALA A 130 31.85 1.00 16.96
N GLY A 131 32.56 1.47 15.93
CA GLY A 131 33.87 2.13 16.06
C GLY A 131 33.80 3.58 16.56
N GLY A 132 32.60 4.13 16.70
CA GLY A 132 32.31 5.53 17.00
C GLY A 132 32.29 6.43 15.76
N GLY A 133 32.25 5.85 14.57
CA GLY A 133 32.08 6.58 13.32
C GLY A 133 30.78 7.39 13.34
N ILE A 134 30.82 8.57 12.73
CA ILE A 134 29.65 9.48 12.69
C ILE A 134 28.96 9.51 11.33
N GLY A 135 29.53 8.85 10.32
CA GLY A 135 28.98 8.73 8.97
C GLY A 135 29.84 7.81 8.12
N ALA A 136 29.30 7.31 7.01
CA ALA A 136 30.00 6.38 6.14
C ALA A 136 29.91 6.77 4.65
N ILE A 137 31.00 6.55 3.93
CA ILE A 137 31.10 6.66 2.47
C ILE A 137 31.45 5.26 1.96
N ILE A 138 30.56 4.68 1.17
CA ILE A 138 30.75 3.33 0.59
C ILE A 138 31.03 3.48 -0.90
N TYR A 139 32.16 2.98 -1.38
CA TYR A 139 32.54 3.10 -2.79
C TYR A 139 32.50 1.75 -3.52
N ASN A 140 32.10 1.77 -4.81
CA ASN A 140 32.08 0.58 -5.65
C ASN A 140 33.48 -0.07 -5.77
N ASN A 141 33.53 -1.40 -5.81
CA ASN A 141 34.76 -2.19 -5.96
C ASN A 141 35.06 -2.60 -7.43
N GLU A 142 34.15 -2.28 -8.36
CA GLU A 142 34.32 -2.51 -9.79
C GLU A 142 34.38 -1.19 -10.56
N GLU A 143 35.11 -1.18 -11.68
CA GLU A 143 35.34 0.00 -12.54
C GLU A 143 34.10 0.29 -13.41
N VAL A 144 33.02 0.69 -12.75
CA VAL A 144 31.75 1.10 -13.38
C VAL A 144 31.52 2.57 -13.05
N ASP A 145 31.31 3.40 -14.08
CA ASP A 145 31.09 4.85 -13.92
C ASP A 145 29.76 5.18 -13.20
N ASN A 146 28.82 4.24 -13.12
CA ASN A 146 27.57 4.41 -12.38
C ASN A 146 27.78 4.30 -10.88
N ILE A 147 27.18 5.23 -10.14
CA ILE A 147 27.04 5.12 -8.69
C ILE A 147 25.92 4.12 -8.42
N THR A 148 26.26 3.01 -7.78
CA THR A 148 25.28 1.98 -7.40
C THR A 148 25.06 2.11 -5.91
N GLY A 149 23.87 2.58 -5.52
CA GLY A 149 23.42 2.48 -4.14
C GLY A 149 23.23 1.02 -3.72
N GLY A 150 22.66 0.83 -2.54
CA GLY A 150 22.22 -0.46 -2.04
C GLY A 150 21.03 -0.28 -1.10
N THR A 151 20.49 -1.39 -0.61
CA THR A 151 19.57 -1.36 0.52
C THR A 151 20.32 -1.68 1.79
N LEU A 152 20.01 -0.98 2.88
CA LEU A 152 20.45 -1.36 4.22
C LEU A 152 19.53 -2.41 4.85
N GLY A 153 18.39 -2.67 4.22
CA GLY A 153 17.33 -3.52 4.77
C GLY A 153 16.38 -2.72 5.66
N GLU A 154 15.11 -3.14 5.72
CA GLU A 154 14.08 -2.46 6.50
C GLU A 154 14.33 -2.56 8.02
N ASP A 155 15.07 -3.58 8.46
CA ASP A 155 15.50 -3.78 9.85
C ASP A 155 16.77 -3.00 10.23
N TYR A 156 17.30 -2.15 9.35
CA TYR A 156 18.48 -1.36 9.65
C TYR A 156 18.19 -0.32 10.73
N THR A 157 18.93 -0.39 11.85
CA THR A 157 18.74 0.48 13.03
C THR A 157 19.88 1.47 13.25
N GLY A 158 20.90 1.45 12.39
CA GLY A 158 22.06 2.33 12.54
C GLY A 158 21.70 3.80 12.38
N THR A 159 22.39 4.68 13.10
CA THR A 159 21.97 6.09 13.28
C THR A 159 22.81 7.08 12.49
N ILE A 160 23.81 6.59 11.76
CA ILE A 160 24.75 7.42 11.00
C ILE A 160 24.33 7.59 9.53
N PRO A 161 24.46 8.79 8.93
CA PRO A 161 24.19 9.00 7.52
C PRO A 161 25.24 8.31 6.63
N ILE A 162 24.77 7.69 5.54
CA ILE A 162 25.59 6.89 4.61
C ILE A 162 25.37 7.34 3.17
N VAL A 163 26.46 7.48 2.41
CA VAL A 163 26.42 7.81 0.98
C VAL A 163 27.24 6.82 0.15
N ALA A 164 26.75 6.52 -1.05
CA ALA A 164 27.47 5.73 -2.04
C ALA A 164 28.21 6.63 -3.04
N VAL A 165 29.42 6.25 -3.45
CA VAL A 165 30.18 6.91 -4.54
C VAL A 165 30.70 5.87 -5.53
N ASN A 166 31.05 6.30 -6.75
CA ASN A 166 31.68 5.40 -7.73
C ASN A 166 33.10 4.98 -7.28
N GLN A 167 33.68 3.98 -7.95
CA GLN A 167 35.00 3.45 -7.58
C GLN A 167 36.09 4.52 -7.69
N LYS A 168 36.09 5.29 -8.78
CA LYS A 168 37.10 6.32 -9.05
C LYS A 168 37.16 7.38 -7.94
N ASP A 169 36.00 7.82 -7.48
CA ASP A 169 35.88 8.80 -6.41
C ASP A 169 36.26 8.18 -5.05
N GLY A 170 35.88 6.92 -4.80
CA GLY A 170 36.36 6.17 -3.64
C GLY A 170 37.88 6.07 -3.55
N LEU A 171 38.54 5.74 -4.67
CA LEU A 171 40.00 5.70 -4.76
C LEU A 171 40.63 7.09 -4.55
N ALA A 172 40.01 8.15 -5.08
CA ALA A 172 40.47 9.51 -4.85
C ALA A 172 40.28 9.97 -3.38
N LEU A 173 39.29 9.43 -2.68
CA LEU A 173 39.06 9.67 -1.25
C LEU A 173 40.06 8.91 -0.37
N LEU A 174 40.53 7.73 -0.79
CA LEU A 174 41.63 7.01 -0.11
C LEU A 174 42.95 7.79 -0.12
N GLU A 175 43.20 8.63 -1.13
CA GLU A 175 44.35 9.53 -1.13
C GLU A 175 44.17 10.74 -0.20
N GLN A 176 42.98 10.89 0.39
CA GLN A 176 42.56 12.02 1.22
C GLN A 176 42.22 11.64 2.67
N ILE A 177 42.63 10.45 3.13
CA ILE A 177 42.52 10.06 4.55
C ILE A 177 43.10 11.14 5.47
N GLY A 178 42.37 11.48 6.54
CA GLY A 178 42.69 12.56 7.47
C GLY A 178 42.17 13.94 7.05
N ASN A 179 41.64 14.11 5.83
CA ASN A 179 40.94 15.33 5.45
C ASN A 179 39.49 15.32 5.95
N ILE A 180 38.91 16.50 6.15
CA ILE A 180 37.53 16.63 6.60
C ILE A 180 36.57 16.35 5.44
N ALA A 181 35.73 15.34 5.61
CA ALA A 181 34.53 15.14 4.81
C ALA A 181 33.34 15.82 5.49
N SER A 182 32.49 16.44 4.68
CA SER A 182 31.15 16.88 5.05
C SER A 182 30.17 16.08 4.23
N LEU A 183 29.33 15.27 4.87
CA LEU A 183 28.32 14.47 4.20
C LEU A 183 26.95 14.73 4.81
N ALA A 184 25.93 14.70 3.96
CA ALA A 184 24.55 14.83 4.39
C ALA A 184 23.66 13.87 3.60
N VAL A 185 22.70 13.27 4.31
CA VAL A 185 21.55 12.56 3.77
C VAL A 185 20.33 13.32 4.29
N SER A 186 19.50 13.83 3.39
CA SER A 186 18.26 14.53 3.76
C SER A 186 17.08 13.86 3.10
N GLU A 187 16.13 13.44 3.91
CA GLU A 187 14.80 13.06 3.45
C GLU A 187 14.08 14.29 2.89
N THR A 188 13.60 14.15 1.67
CA THR A 188 12.74 15.10 1.00
C THR A 188 11.54 14.36 0.48
N THR A 189 10.35 14.82 0.84
CA THR A 189 9.13 14.34 0.21
C THR A 189 9.05 14.91 -1.20
N GLU A 190 9.06 14.04 -2.20
CA GLU A 190 8.70 14.38 -3.57
C GLU A 190 7.22 14.10 -3.79
N LEU A 191 6.55 15.07 -4.41
CA LEU A 191 5.17 14.93 -4.84
C LEU A 191 5.19 14.64 -6.32
N GLN A 192 4.64 13.49 -6.70
CA GLN A 192 4.49 13.12 -8.10
C GLN A 192 3.01 13.06 -8.43
N GLN A 193 2.60 13.82 -9.43
CA GLN A 193 1.25 13.69 -9.96
C GLN A 193 1.12 12.37 -10.69
N ASP A 194 0.01 11.70 -10.44
CA ASP A 194 -0.29 10.40 -11.00
C ASP A 194 -1.43 10.53 -12.03
N ALA A 195 -1.30 9.78 -13.11
CA ALA A 195 -2.27 9.65 -14.17
C ALA A 195 -2.92 8.25 -14.18
N SER A 196 -2.79 7.46 -13.11
CA SER A 196 -3.43 6.13 -12.97
C SER A 196 -4.96 6.23 -12.82
N CYS A 197 -5.42 7.29 -12.16
CA CYS A 197 -6.82 7.66 -12.01
C CYS A 197 -7.00 9.19 -12.08
N GLY A 198 -8.23 9.61 -12.36
CA GLY A 198 -8.73 10.97 -12.22
C GLY A 198 -9.82 11.08 -11.17
N ALA A 199 -10.21 12.32 -10.87
CA ALA A 199 -11.31 12.62 -9.96
C ALA A 199 -11.96 13.96 -10.30
N SER A 200 -13.13 14.23 -9.72
CA SER A 200 -13.84 15.50 -9.85
C SER A 200 -14.15 16.13 -8.50
N PHE A 201 -13.84 17.42 -8.36
CA PHE A 201 -14.17 18.19 -7.17
C PHE A 201 -15.65 18.58 -7.17
N LEU A 202 -16.36 18.29 -6.08
CA LEU A 202 -17.78 18.62 -5.89
C LEU A 202 -17.98 19.99 -5.24
N GLY A 203 -16.96 20.55 -4.59
CA GLY A 203 -17.03 21.79 -3.83
C GLY A 203 -16.59 21.61 -2.38
N ASP A 204 -16.26 22.73 -1.72
CA ASP A 204 -15.78 22.79 -0.34
C ASP A 204 -14.53 21.91 -0.12
N LYS A 205 -14.70 20.70 0.40
CA LYS A 205 -13.63 19.73 0.69
C LYS A 205 -13.90 18.34 0.09
N TRP A 206 -14.81 18.24 -0.88
CA TRP A 206 -15.29 16.95 -1.39
C TRP A 206 -14.81 16.67 -2.81
N VAL A 207 -14.16 15.53 -2.99
CA VAL A 207 -13.74 15.00 -4.29
C VAL A 207 -14.45 13.66 -4.53
N LEU A 208 -14.90 13.44 -5.76
CA LEU A 208 -15.61 12.27 -6.23
C LEU A 208 -14.71 11.48 -7.20
N THR A 209 -14.63 10.17 -7.01
CA THR A 209 -13.82 9.26 -7.84
C THR A 209 -14.40 7.85 -7.82
N ALA A 210 -13.74 6.91 -8.49
CA ALA A 210 -14.11 5.50 -8.49
C ALA A 210 -13.59 4.81 -7.22
N ALA A 211 -14.29 3.78 -6.74
CA ALA A 211 -13.85 3.02 -5.57
C ALA A 211 -12.58 2.22 -5.85
N HIS A 212 -12.45 1.63 -7.05
CA HIS A 212 -11.28 0.84 -7.43
C HIS A 212 -9.97 1.66 -7.50
N CYS A 213 -10.06 3.00 -7.53
CA CYS A 213 -8.88 3.87 -7.47
C CYS A 213 -8.32 4.01 -6.05
N VAL A 214 -9.08 3.61 -5.01
CA VAL A 214 -8.76 3.90 -3.61
C VAL A 214 -9.07 2.75 -2.65
N ASP A 215 -9.47 1.58 -3.14
CA ASP A 215 -9.90 0.44 -2.32
C ASP A 215 -8.76 -0.28 -1.60
N SER A 216 -7.54 -0.09 -2.10
CA SER A 216 -6.29 -0.59 -1.55
C SER A 216 -5.40 0.50 -0.95
N GLU A 217 -5.82 1.76 -1.03
CA GLU A 217 -4.96 2.90 -0.75
C GLU A 217 -5.14 3.48 0.66
N ASN A 218 -4.01 3.87 1.27
CA ASN A 218 -4.03 4.61 2.53
C ASN A 218 -4.11 6.11 2.25
N ALA A 219 -4.98 6.82 2.99
CA ALA A 219 -5.11 8.29 2.90
C ALA A 219 -3.79 9.05 3.04
N ASN A 220 -2.79 8.49 3.73
CA ASN A 220 -1.47 9.12 3.90
C ASN A 220 -0.53 8.98 2.70
N GLN A 221 -0.84 8.09 1.74
CA GLN A 221 -0.01 7.86 0.56
C GLN A 221 -0.33 8.83 -0.59
N PHE A 222 -1.49 9.48 -0.54
CA PHE A 222 -1.97 10.35 -1.61
C PHE A 222 -2.41 11.72 -1.10
N LYS A 223 -2.31 12.69 -2.00
CA LYS A 223 -2.94 13.99 -1.92
C LYS A 223 -3.78 14.22 -3.17
N MET A 224 -4.65 15.23 -3.12
CA MET A 224 -5.49 15.61 -4.26
C MET A 224 -5.12 17.00 -4.75
N ASN A 225 -4.75 17.13 -6.02
CA ASN A 225 -4.48 18.42 -6.65
C ASN A 225 -5.71 18.90 -7.43
N VAL A 226 -6.49 19.77 -6.80
CA VAL A 226 -7.79 20.25 -7.30
C VAL A 226 -7.60 21.36 -8.33
N GLY A 227 -8.31 21.26 -9.46
CA GLY A 227 -8.23 22.21 -10.56
C GLY A 227 -7.00 22.04 -11.44
N GLU A 228 -6.40 20.85 -11.42
CA GLU A 228 -5.21 20.53 -12.22
C GLU A 228 -5.57 20.40 -13.71
N TYR A 229 -4.61 20.79 -14.55
CA TYR A 229 -4.67 20.75 -16.01
C TYR A 229 -3.41 20.15 -16.63
N ASP A 230 -2.24 20.39 -16.05
CA ASP A 230 -0.94 20.01 -16.61
C ASP A 230 -0.09 19.39 -15.51
N LEU A 231 0.00 18.05 -15.55
CA LEU A 231 0.66 17.24 -14.54
C LEU A 231 2.15 17.61 -14.38
N SER A 232 2.76 18.22 -15.40
CA SER A 232 4.17 18.63 -15.40
C SER A 232 4.45 19.90 -14.58
N ASN A 233 3.41 20.65 -14.18
CA ASN A 233 3.58 21.87 -13.36
C ASN A 233 3.84 21.60 -11.88
N GLY A 234 3.92 20.33 -11.47
CA GLY A 234 4.12 19.93 -10.09
C GLY A 234 2.85 20.00 -9.24
N ALA A 235 2.96 19.60 -7.98
CA ALA A 235 1.82 19.33 -7.10
C ALA A 235 1.80 20.21 -5.83
N GLU A 236 2.31 21.43 -5.95
CA GLU A 236 2.55 22.33 -4.80
C GLU A 236 1.25 22.73 -4.08
N ASN A 237 0.12 22.69 -4.79
CA ASN A 237 -1.21 22.99 -4.26
C ASN A 237 -2.00 21.73 -3.86
N ALA A 238 -1.37 20.55 -3.87
CA ALA A 238 -2.03 19.32 -3.49
C ALA A 238 -2.45 19.33 -2.01
N ILE A 239 -3.68 18.91 -1.76
CA ILE A 239 -4.32 18.95 -0.44
C ILE A 239 -4.32 17.54 0.15
N ASP A 240 -3.96 17.43 1.43
CA ASP A 240 -3.98 16.16 2.16
C ASP A 240 -5.39 15.56 2.22
N ILE A 241 -5.48 14.23 2.25
CA ILE A 241 -6.73 13.50 2.41
C ILE A 241 -7.01 13.32 3.91
N ALA A 242 -8.18 13.79 4.36
CA ALA A 242 -8.67 13.55 5.72
C ALA A 242 -9.31 12.17 5.85
N ASN A 243 -10.17 11.79 4.89
CA ASN A 243 -10.89 10.52 4.90
C ASN A 243 -11.19 10.05 3.47
N ILE A 244 -11.29 8.73 3.31
CA ILE A 244 -11.78 8.06 2.09
C ILE A 244 -13.05 7.29 2.46
N TYR A 245 -14.13 7.56 1.73
CA TYR A 245 -15.44 6.92 1.90
C TYR A 245 -15.77 6.12 0.65
N ILE A 246 -15.51 4.82 0.68
CA ILE A 246 -15.90 3.89 -0.39
C ILE A 246 -17.33 3.44 -0.17
N HIS A 247 -18.13 3.34 -1.24
CA HIS A 247 -19.50 2.88 -1.12
C HIS A 247 -19.59 1.51 -0.40
N PRO A 248 -20.46 1.34 0.61
CA PRO A 248 -20.48 0.15 1.47
C PRO A 248 -20.90 -1.14 0.74
N GLN A 249 -21.42 -1.01 -0.48
CA GLN A 249 -21.79 -2.12 -1.37
C GLN A 249 -20.87 -2.22 -2.60
N TYR A 250 -19.72 -1.52 -2.61
CA TYR A 250 -18.74 -1.69 -3.66
C TYR A 250 -18.24 -3.15 -3.71
N ASP A 251 -18.34 -3.75 -4.89
CA ASP A 251 -17.96 -5.11 -5.20
C ASP A 251 -16.85 -5.05 -6.24
N ALA A 252 -15.63 -5.41 -5.85
CA ALA A 252 -14.45 -5.33 -6.70
C ALA A 252 -14.47 -6.37 -7.83
N ASP A 253 -15.06 -7.55 -7.60
CA ASP A 253 -15.14 -8.62 -8.60
C ASP A 253 -16.12 -8.24 -9.72
N ALA A 254 -17.27 -7.66 -9.34
CA ALA A 254 -18.27 -7.18 -10.28
C ALA A 254 -18.02 -5.75 -10.78
N ILE A 255 -17.04 -5.04 -10.20
CA ILE A 255 -16.79 -3.60 -10.35
C ILE A 255 -18.12 -2.81 -10.30
N SER A 256 -18.92 -3.11 -9.27
CA SER A 256 -20.27 -2.56 -9.08
C SER A 256 -20.32 -1.66 -7.86
N ASN A 257 -21.15 -0.61 -7.92
CA ASN A 257 -21.13 0.50 -6.96
C ASN A 257 -19.73 1.12 -6.83
N ASP A 258 -19.06 1.27 -7.97
CA ASP A 258 -17.68 1.74 -8.07
C ASP A 258 -17.61 3.27 -7.92
N ILE A 259 -17.74 3.72 -6.68
CA ILE A 259 -17.77 5.14 -6.30
C ILE A 259 -17.16 5.33 -4.91
N ALA A 260 -16.34 6.37 -4.79
CA ALA A 260 -15.76 6.82 -3.54
C ALA A 260 -15.81 8.35 -3.43
N LEU A 261 -15.92 8.83 -2.19
CA LEU A 261 -15.75 10.22 -1.82
C LEU A 261 -14.45 10.38 -1.04
N ILE A 262 -13.69 11.41 -1.39
CA ILE A 262 -12.49 11.81 -0.69
C ILE A 262 -12.81 13.14 0.01
N GLU A 263 -12.61 13.16 1.33
CA GLU A 263 -12.65 14.37 2.14
C GLU A 263 -11.24 14.95 2.21
N LEU A 264 -11.10 16.20 1.79
CA LEU A 264 -9.85 16.95 1.88
C LEU A 264 -9.66 17.52 3.29
N ALA A 265 -8.40 17.56 3.75
CA ALA A 265 -8.04 18.14 5.05
C ALA A 265 -8.30 19.66 5.13
N SER A 266 -8.38 20.33 3.98
CA SER A 266 -8.80 21.72 3.87
C SER A 266 -9.68 21.94 2.64
N SER A 267 -10.53 22.96 2.69
CA SER A 267 -11.35 23.32 1.55
C SER A 267 -10.54 23.95 0.41
N SER A 268 -11.10 23.91 -0.80
CA SER A 268 -10.57 24.54 -2.02
C SER A 268 -11.55 25.59 -2.56
N ASP A 269 -11.01 26.70 -3.07
CA ASP A 269 -11.77 27.76 -3.73
C ASP A 269 -12.17 27.42 -5.18
N ALA A 270 -11.76 26.26 -5.68
CA ALA A 270 -12.12 25.79 -7.02
C ALA A 270 -13.64 25.67 -7.19
N VAL A 271 -14.11 25.78 -8.43
CA VAL A 271 -15.54 25.60 -8.72
C VAL A 271 -15.83 24.13 -8.88
N GLY A 272 -16.61 23.56 -7.96
CA GLY A 272 -17.05 22.17 -8.03
C GLY A 272 -18.03 21.88 -9.16
N VAL A 273 -17.98 20.66 -9.70
CA VAL A 273 -18.97 20.16 -10.67
C VAL A 273 -20.27 19.80 -9.97
N LYS A 274 -21.39 20.04 -10.66
CA LYS A 274 -22.71 19.63 -10.17
C LYS A 274 -23.07 18.23 -10.64
N ILE A 275 -23.74 17.46 -9.80
CA ILE A 275 -24.26 16.14 -10.19
C ILE A 275 -25.63 16.32 -10.86
N ALA A 276 -25.85 15.61 -11.97
CA ALA A 276 -27.14 15.59 -12.66
C ALA A 276 -28.21 14.84 -11.84
N ASP A 277 -29.47 15.26 -11.96
CA ASP A 277 -30.59 14.51 -11.39
C ASP A 277 -30.84 13.19 -12.16
N PRO A 278 -31.46 12.17 -11.54
CA PRO A 278 -31.80 10.91 -12.21
C PRO A 278 -32.59 11.12 -13.50
N ASP A 279 -33.65 11.94 -13.46
CA ASP A 279 -34.48 12.25 -14.63
C ASP A 279 -33.68 12.86 -15.80
N VAL A 280 -32.69 13.70 -15.48
CA VAL A 280 -31.81 14.31 -16.48
C VAL A 280 -30.89 13.25 -17.09
N THR A 281 -30.28 12.42 -16.23
CA THR A 281 -29.36 11.36 -16.64
C THR A 281 -30.05 10.35 -17.56
N ASP A 282 -31.26 9.91 -17.18
CA ASP A 282 -32.07 8.99 -17.97
C ASP A 282 -32.52 9.61 -19.29
N GLN A 283 -33.01 10.84 -19.27
CA GLN A 283 -33.45 11.53 -20.49
C GLN A 283 -32.29 11.67 -21.48
N TYR A 284 -31.10 12.03 -21.02
CA TYR A 284 -29.93 12.20 -21.87
C TYR A 284 -29.42 10.87 -22.44
N ALA A 285 -29.53 9.77 -21.69
CA ALA A 285 -29.24 8.42 -22.19
C ALA A 285 -30.24 7.98 -23.26
N ILE A 286 -31.54 8.24 -23.08
CA ILE A 286 -32.59 7.93 -24.06
C ILE A 286 -32.42 8.75 -25.35
N GLU A 287 -32.00 10.01 -25.22
CA GLU A 287 -31.81 10.93 -26.34
C GLU A 287 -30.51 10.67 -27.12
N ASN A 288 -29.66 9.74 -26.67
CA ASN A 288 -28.34 9.53 -27.24
C ASN A 288 -27.51 10.83 -27.23
N SER A 289 -27.63 11.57 -26.12
CA SER A 289 -27.06 12.90 -25.97
C SER A 289 -25.53 12.84 -25.92
N LEU A 290 -24.91 13.95 -26.32
CA LEU A 290 -23.46 14.12 -26.23
C LEU A 290 -23.06 14.22 -24.76
N ALA A 291 -22.09 13.41 -24.36
CA ALA A 291 -21.40 13.52 -23.08
C ALA A 291 -19.90 13.65 -23.34
N THR A 292 -19.18 14.28 -22.42
CA THR A 292 -17.75 14.51 -22.53
C THR A 292 -17.06 13.87 -21.33
N VAL A 293 -16.05 13.05 -21.59
CA VAL A 293 -15.12 12.56 -20.57
C VAL A 293 -13.80 13.31 -20.70
N ALA A 294 -13.14 13.56 -19.58
CA ALA A 294 -11.84 14.21 -19.55
C ALA A 294 -10.91 13.54 -18.54
N GLY A 295 -9.61 13.55 -18.84
CA GLY A 295 -8.57 12.94 -18.03
C GLY A 295 -7.21 13.01 -18.70
N TRP A 296 -6.24 12.35 -18.07
CA TRP A 296 -4.85 12.21 -18.52
C TRP A 296 -4.56 10.78 -18.98
N GLY A 297 -5.61 10.04 -19.35
CA GLY A 297 -5.49 8.66 -19.77
C GLY A 297 -4.83 8.48 -21.13
N GLY A 298 -4.51 7.21 -21.40
CA GLY A 298 -3.81 6.76 -22.60
C GLY A 298 -4.47 7.24 -23.90
N ARG A 299 -3.67 7.73 -24.84
CA ARG A 299 -4.18 8.32 -26.09
C ARG A 299 -4.26 7.37 -27.28
N ALA A 300 -3.78 6.15 -27.11
CA ALA A 300 -3.88 5.12 -28.14
C ALA A 300 -4.79 3.99 -27.65
N GLY A 301 -5.90 3.82 -28.37
CA GLY A 301 -6.89 2.77 -28.10
C GLY A 301 -6.45 1.42 -28.63
N TYR A 302 -7.02 0.37 -28.06
CA TYR A 302 -6.64 -1.02 -28.32
C TYR A 302 -7.87 -1.95 -28.13
N ALA A 303 -7.82 -3.15 -28.67
CA ALA A 303 -8.91 -4.13 -28.59
C ALA A 303 -8.93 -4.88 -27.24
N PRO A 304 -10.02 -5.56 -26.85
CA PRO A 304 -10.10 -6.29 -25.56
C PRO A 304 -9.00 -7.33 -25.30
N ASN A 305 -8.34 -7.82 -26.36
CA ASN A 305 -7.27 -8.80 -26.31
C ASN A 305 -5.88 -8.20 -26.62
N GLU A 306 -5.77 -6.89 -26.49
CA GLU A 306 -4.54 -6.12 -26.64
C GLU A 306 -4.27 -5.38 -25.32
N GLY A 307 -3.00 -5.11 -25.01
CA GLY A 307 -2.60 -4.41 -23.80
C GLY A 307 -2.65 -2.89 -23.93
N PRO A 308 -2.59 -2.16 -22.80
CA PRO A 308 -2.53 -0.71 -22.79
C PRO A 308 -1.29 -0.18 -23.51
N THR A 309 -1.37 1.08 -23.94
CA THR A 309 -0.28 1.77 -24.63
C THR A 309 0.46 2.71 -23.68
N SER A 310 1.72 3.03 -23.97
CA SER A 310 2.55 3.90 -23.12
C SER A 310 2.38 5.41 -23.41
N ASP A 311 1.27 5.82 -24.03
CA ASP A 311 1.04 7.20 -24.49
C ASP A 311 0.11 7.97 -23.54
N PHE A 312 0.64 8.44 -22.42
CA PHE A 312 -0.06 9.25 -21.41
C PHE A 312 0.32 10.73 -21.53
N PRO A 313 -0.63 11.67 -21.67
CA PRO A 313 -0.34 13.10 -21.76
C PRO A 313 -0.28 13.76 -20.39
N ASP A 314 0.64 14.71 -20.21
CA ASP A 314 0.64 15.58 -19.01
C ASP A 314 -0.49 16.63 -19.07
N ILE A 315 -0.87 17.06 -20.28
CA ILE A 315 -1.96 18.01 -20.49
C ILE A 315 -3.30 17.28 -20.48
N LEU A 316 -4.29 17.85 -19.79
CA LEU A 316 -5.65 17.32 -19.73
C LEU A 316 -6.26 17.25 -21.14
N HIS A 317 -6.79 16.09 -21.50
CA HIS A 317 -7.51 15.89 -22.75
C HIS A 317 -8.99 15.62 -22.50
N LYS A 318 -9.82 15.85 -23.52
CA LYS A 318 -11.25 15.54 -23.49
C LYS A 318 -11.72 14.86 -24.77
N VAL A 319 -12.71 13.99 -24.61
CA VAL A 319 -13.38 13.33 -25.73
C VAL A 319 -14.88 13.30 -25.56
N ASP A 320 -15.58 13.59 -26.66
CA ASP A 320 -17.03 13.52 -26.70
C ASP A 320 -17.50 12.13 -27.14
N LEU A 321 -18.43 11.59 -26.38
CA LEU A 321 -19.07 10.29 -26.53
C LEU A 321 -20.59 10.46 -26.57
N ARG A 322 -21.29 9.36 -26.82
CA ARG A 322 -22.75 9.30 -26.81
C ARG A 322 -23.22 8.41 -25.67
N LEU A 323 -24.10 8.94 -24.83
CA LEU A 323 -24.75 8.14 -23.79
C LEU A 323 -25.67 7.09 -24.41
N THR A 324 -25.74 5.93 -23.80
CA THR A 324 -26.65 4.87 -24.22
C THR A 324 -27.46 4.34 -23.05
N THR A 325 -28.65 3.82 -23.35
CA THR A 325 -29.46 3.15 -22.33
C THR A 325 -28.80 1.83 -21.92
N ASN A 326 -28.99 1.38 -20.67
CA ASN A 326 -28.44 0.09 -20.23
C ASN A 326 -28.93 -1.09 -21.08
N ALA A 327 -30.16 -1.00 -21.62
CA ALA A 327 -30.68 -2.02 -22.53
C ALA A 327 -29.84 -2.12 -23.82
N GLN A 328 -29.55 -0.99 -24.46
CA GLN A 328 -28.69 -0.95 -25.66
C GLN A 328 -27.26 -1.37 -25.33
N CYS A 329 -26.70 -0.90 -24.22
CA CYS A 329 -25.35 -1.27 -23.81
C CYS A 329 -25.19 -2.78 -23.59
N ARG A 330 -26.17 -3.41 -22.91
CA ARG A 330 -26.19 -4.87 -22.73
C ARG A 330 -26.36 -5.63 -24.05
N GLU A 331 -27.15 -5.09 -24.98
CA GLU A 331 -27.32 -5.69 -26.31
C GLU A 331 -26.00 -5.64 -27.10
N GLU A 332 -25.36 -4.47 -27.16
CA GLU A 332 -24.10 -4.27 -27.88
C GLU A 332 -22.95 -5.12 -27.30
N LEU A 333 -22.77 -5.11 -25.98
CA LEU A 333 -21.78 -5.96 -25.33
C LEU A 333 -22.10 -7.45 -25.51
N GLY A 334 -23.38 -7.84 -25.40
CA GLY A 334 -23.81 -9.22 -25.61
C GLY A 334 -23.49 -9.72 -27.01
N GLU A 335 -23.76 -8.90 -28.03
CA GLU A 335 -23.40 -9.18 -29.42
C GLU A 335 -21.88 -9.34 -29.60
N SER A 336 -21.09 -8.43 -29.04
CA SER A 336 -19.62 -8.46 -29.13
C SER A 336 -19.00 -9.68 -28.44
N PHE A 337 -19.59 -10.17 -27.36
CA PHE A 337 -19.15 -11.39 -26.66
C PHE A 337 -19.80 -12.67 -27.16
N GLY A 338 -20.82 -12.59 -28.03
CA GLY A 338 -21.60 -13.76 -28.45
C GLY A 338 -22.42 -14.39 -27.32
N ILE A 339 -22.81 -13.59 -26.32
CA ILE A 339 -23.62 -14.01 -25.16
C ILE A 339 -24.97 -13.29 -25.14
N SER A 340 -25.91 -13.79 -24.34
CA SER A 340 -27.17 -13.10 -24.11
C SER A 340 -26.94 -11.77 -23.38
N ALA A 341 -27.64 -10.71 -23.78
CA ALA A 341 -27.65 -9.41 -23.10
C ALA A 341 -27.97 -9.51 -21.60
N ALA A 342 -28.75 -10.54 -21.19
CA ALA A 342 -29.07 -10.79 -19.79
C ALA A 342 -27.89 -11.28 -18.95
N ASN A 343 -26.80 -11.73 -19.60
CA ASN A 343 -25.58 -12.22 -18.95
C ASN A 343 -24.46 -11.16 -18.96
N VAL A 344 -24.74 -9.94 -19.44
CA VAL A 344 -23.81 -8.82 -19.38
C VAL A 344 -23.98 -8.13 -18.03
N GLY A 345 -22.88 -7.91 -17.31
CA GLY A 345 -22.84 -7.34 -15.95
C GLY A 345 -23.23 -5.86 -15.80
N VAL A 346 -23.91 -5.26 -16.77
CA VAL A 346 -24.32 -3.84 -16.71
C VAL A 346 -25.63 -3.69 -15.93
N THR A 347 -25.53 -3.11 -14.74
CA THR A 347 -26.64 -2.90 -13.78
C THR A 347 -27.23 -1.49 -13.87
N ASP A 348 -28.27 -1.20 -13.09
CA ASP A 348 -28.95 0.11 -13.08
C ASP A 348 -28.11 1.22 -12.42
N VAL A 349 -27.15 0.87 -11.56
CA VAL A 349 -26.17 1.81 -10.99
C VAL A 349 -25.03 2.16 -11.95
N MET A 350 -25.11 1.70 -13.20
CA MET A 350 -24.15 1.96 -14.26
C MET A 350 -24.82 2.72 -15.41
N ILE A 351 -24.00 3.41 -16.20
CA ILE A 351 -24.39 4.08 -17.44
C ILE A 351 -23.29 3.88 -18.48
N CYS A 352 -23.65 3.76 -19.75
CA CYS A 352 -22.66 3.52 -20.80
C CYS A 352 -22.51 4.73 -21.72
N ALA A 353 -21.30 4.92 -22.24
CA ALA A 353 -21.03 5.92 -23.26
C ALA A 353 -20.04 5.39 -24.30
N ALA A 354 -20.31 5.66 -25.57
CA ALA A 354 -19.47 5.20 -26.67
C ALA A 354 -19.60 6.08 -27.91
N ILE A 355 -18.71 5.85 -28.88
CA ILE A 355 -18.97 6.14 -30.28
C ILE A 355 -19.23 4.79 -30.95
N PRO A 356 -20.36 4.58 -31.66
CA PRO A 356 -20.69 3.27 -32.26
C PRO A 356 -19.57 2.73 -33.18
N GLU A 357 -18.93 3.61 -33.93
CA GLU A 357 -17.82 3.26 -34.82
C GLU A 357 -16.49 3.01 -34.08
N GLY A 358 -16.46 3.21 -32.75
CA GLY A 358 -15.26 3.18 -31.94
C GLY A 358 -14.29 4.33 -32.25
N GLY A 359 -13.02 4.11 -31.94
CA GLY A 359 -11.92 5.03 -32.24
C GLY A 359 -11.81 6.22 -31.29
N ARG A 360 -12.74 6.40 -30.35
CA ARG A 360 -12.74 7.41 -29.27
C ARG A 360 -13.38 6.81 -28.01
N GLY A 361 -12.86 7.12 -26.82
CA GLY A 361 -13.32 6.56 -25.55
C GLY A 361 -12.51 7.06 -24.36
N SER A 362 -12.88 6.65 -23.15
CA SER A 362 -11.97 6.68 -21.99
C SER A 362 -10.99 5.51 -22.07
N CYS A 363 -9.79 5.69 -21.54
CA CYS A 363 -8.70 4.72 -21.56
C CYS A 363 -8.10 4.54 -20.15
N GLN A 364 -7.06 3.72 -20.02
CA GLN A 364 -6.27 3.60 -18.78
C GLN A 364 -5.83 4.99 -18.34
N GLY A 365 -5.95 5.26 -17.05
CA GLY A 365 -5.65 6.56 -16.48
C GLY A 365 -6.81 7.54 -16.41
N ASP A 366 -7.88 7.32 -17.19
CA ASP A 366 -9.11 8.11 -17.06
C ASP A 366 -10.03 7.58 -15.95
N SER A 367 -9.76 6.39 -15.38
CA SER A 367 -10.50 5.76 -14.28
C SER A 367 -10.80 6.74 -13.14
N GLY A 368 -12.01 6.76 -12.62
CA GLY A 368 -12.42 7.74 -11.59
C GLY A 368 -12.70 9.15 -12.11
N GLY A 369 -12.29 9.48 -13.35
CA GLY A 369 -12.55 10.75 -14.00
C GLY A 369 -14.03 10.98 -14.34
N PRO A 370 -14.46 12.24 -14.52
CA PRO A 370 -15.87 12.56 -14.72
C PRO A 370 -16.35 12.36 -16.16
N LEU A 371 -17.56 11.81 -16.32
CA LEU A 371 -18.36 11.90 -17.54
C LEU A 371 -19.44 12.96 -17.33
N VAL A 372 -19.40 14.03 -18.13
CA VAL A 372 -20.27 15.21 -17.97
C VAL A 372 -21.16 15.45 -19.18
N VAL A 373 -22.31 16.08 -18.95
CA VAL A 373 -23.22 16.59 -19.98
C VAL A 373 -23.40 18.09 -19.80
N ASN A 374 -23.56 18.82 -20.90
CA ASN A 374 -23.91 20.23 -20.86
C ASN A 374 -25.43 20.37 -20.88
N THR A 375 -26.05 20.54 -19.71
CA THR A 375 -27.46 20.85 -19.63
C THR A 375 -27.64 22.35 -19.81
N GLY A 376 -28.78 22.83 -20.33
CA GLY A 376 -29.00 24.28 -20.50
C GLY A 376 -28.83 25.12 -19.20
N SER A 377 -28.66 24.47 -18.04
CA SER A 377 -28.33 25.03 -16.73
C SER A 377 -26.84 24.96 -16.33
N GLY A 378 -25.97 24.39 -17.17
CA GLY A 378 -24.53 24.24 -16.94
C GLY A 378 -24.03 22.81 -17.15
N VAL A 379 -22.72 22.62 -16.99
CA VAL A 379 -22.10 21.29 -17.02
C VAL A 379 -22.50 20.51 -15.77
N GLN A 380 -22.95 19.27 -15.95
CA GLN A 380 -23.32 18.37 -14.86
C GLN A 380 -22.69 16.99 -15.08
N GLN A 381 -22.18 16.38 -14.02
CA GLN A 381 -21.63 15.04 -14.03
C GLN A 381 -22.76 14.00 -13.97
N VAL A 382 -22.71 13.05 -14.90
CA VAL A 382 -23.65 11.91 -15.02
C VAL A 382 -22.97 10.58 -14.74
N GLY A 383 -21.64 10.52 -14.92
CA GLY A 383 -20.86 9.30 -14.79
C GLY A 383 -19.50 9.50 -14.12
N ILE A 384 -18.91 8.39 -13.68
CA ILE A 384 -17.51 8.24 -13.27
C ILE A 384 -16.92 7.10 -14.11
N VAL A 385 -15.76 7.28 -14.73
CA VAL A 385 -15.10 6.21 -15.51
C VAL A 385 -14.85 5.02 -14.58
N SER A 386 -15.35 3.83 -14.95
CA SER A 386 -15.31 2.64 -14.10
C SER A 386 -14.59 1.48 -14.79
N TRP A 387 -15.19 0.91 -15.83
CA TRP A 387 -14.60 -0.24 -16.53
C TRP A 387 -14.98 -0.32 -18.01
N GLY A 388 -14.29 -1.18 -18.76
CA GLY A 388 -14.54 -1.42 -20.18
C GLY A 388 -13.73 -2.59 -20.69
N PHE A 389 -13.96 -2.96 -21.95
CA PHE A 389 -13.22 -4.03 -22.62
C PHE A 389 -12.43 -3.46 -23.79
N GLY A 390 -11.11 -3.50 -23.67
CA GLY A 390 -10.23 -2.71 -24.54
C GLY A 390 -10.42 -1.22 -24.28
N CYS A 391 -9.89 -0.41 -25.17
CA CYS A 391 -10.06 1.04 -25.13
C CYS A 391 -10.43 1.60 -26.50
N ALA A 392 -11.52 2.38 -26.54
CA ALA A 392 -12.07 2.96 -27.77
C ALA A 392 -12.32 1.91 -28.87
N ALA A 393 -12.61 0.67 -28.49
CA ALA A 393 -12.91 -0.41 -29.42
C ALA A 393 -14.37 -0.34 -29.88
N SER A 394 -14.62 -0.51 -31.18
CA SER A 394 -15.99 -0.56 -31.72
C SER A 394 -16.72 -1.79 -31.16
N GLY A 395 -17.99 -1.62 -30.76
CA GLY A 395 -18.80 -2.68 -30.15
C GLY A 395 -18.55 -2.91 -28.66
N TYR A 396 -17.62 -2.17 -28.04
CA TYR A 396 -17.30 -2.28 -26.61
C TYR A 396 -17.49 -0.91 -25.95
N PRO A 397 -18.74 -0.52 -25.62
CA PRO A 397 -19.00 0.72 -24.92
C PRO A 397 -18.29 0.76 -23.56
N GLY A 398 -17.79 1.95 -23.19
CA GLY A 398 -17.26 2.17 -21.84
C GLY A 398 -18.39 2.23 -20.82
N VAL A 399 -18.16 1.68 -19.63
CA VAL A 399 -19.10 1.64 -18.53
C VAL A 399 -18.66 2.57 -17.42
N TYR A 400 -19.60 3.35 -16.93
CA TYR A 400 -19.40 4.41 -15.97
C TYR A 400 -20.36 4.20 -14.79
N THR A 401 -19.94 4.56 -13.59
CA THR A 401 -20.85 4.59 -12.44
C THR A 401 -21.87 5.69 -12.63
N ARG A 402 -23.16 5.38 -12.55
CA ARG A 402 -24.27 6.33 -12.74
C ARG A 402 -24.45 7.17 -11.47
N VAL A 403 -23.83 8.34 -11.44
CA VAL A 403 -23.70 9.18 -10.23
C VAL A 403 -25.07 9.59 -9.66
N SER A 404 -26.09 9.74 -10.50
CA SER A 404 -27.44 10.11 -10.06
C SER A 404 -28.06 9.14 -9.05
N GLU A 405 -27.72 7.85 -9.13
CA GLU A 405 -28.22 6.81 -8.20
C GLU A 405 -27.57 6.90 -6.81
N PHE A 406 -26.47 7.62 -6.68
CA PHE A 406 -25.70 7.75 -5.45
C PHE A 406 -25.87 9.09 -4.76
N LYS A 407 -26.76 9.97 -5.24
CA LYS A 407 -26.95 11.31 -4.66
C LYS A 407 -27.31 11.28 -3.17
N ASP A 408 -28.17 10.35 -2.76
CA ASP A 408 -28.54 10.20 -1.36
C ASP A 408 -27.33 9.78 -0.52
N TRP A 409 -26.55 8.80 -0.98
CA TRP A 409 -25.31 8.36 -0.33
C TRP A 409 -24.28 9.50 -0.21
N ILE A 410 -24.09 10.27 -1.30
CA ILE A 410 -23.22 11.45 -1.30
C ILE A 410 -23.71 12.44 -0.24
N SER A 411 -24.98 12.85 -0.29
CA SER A 411 -25.53 13.84 0.66
C SER A 411 -25.50 13.40 2.12
N ALA A 412 -25.69 12.10 2.39
CA ALA A 412 -25.59 11.55 3.73
C ALA A 412 -24.18 11.66 4.33
N ILE A 413 -23.15 11.68 3.48
CA ILE A 413 -21.75 11.88 3.89
C ILE A 413 -21.41 13.38 3.91
N THR A 414 -21.75 14.12 2.86
CA THR A 414 -21.31 15.51 2.67
C THR A 414 -22.05 16.52 3.53
N ASP A 415 -23.33 16.27 3.83
CA ASP A 415 -24.23 17.20 4.53
C ASP A 415 -24.94 16.54 5.73
N GLY A 416 -24.62 15.27 6.02
CA GLY A 416 -25.27 14.44 7.03
C GLY A 416 -24.31 13.87 8.07
N ILE A 417 -24.60 12.66 8.53
CA ILE A 417 -23.74 11.92 9.46
C ILE A 417 -22.90 10.90 8.69
N ALA A 418 -21.62 11.22 8.55
CA ALA A 418 -20.63 10.35 7.93
C ALA A 418 -20.07 9.36 8.95
N ILE A 419 -19.89 8.10 8.55
CA ILE A 419 -19.08 7.10 9.27
C ILE A 419 -18.10 6.47 8.29
N THR A 420 -16.94 6.02 8.78
CA THR A 420 -16.07 5.09 8.04
C THR A 420 -16.93 3.97 7.43
N GLN A 421 -17.08 3.97 6.10
CA GLN A 421 -18.12 3.16 5.42
C GLN A 421 -17.81 1.66 5.39
N ARG A 422 -16.53 1.28 5.51
CA ARG A 422 -16.08 -0.10 5.41
C ARG A 422 -15.02 -0.37 6.45
N HIS A 423 -15.15 -1.48 7.15
CA HIS A 423 -14.08 -2.02 7.96
C HIS A 423 -14.07 -3.55 7.82
N ASN A 424 -12.90 -4.09 7.48
CA ASN A 424 -12.67 -5.52 7.44
C ASN A 424 -11.67 -5.89 8.53
N PHE A 425 -12.07 -6.74 9.47
CA PHE A 425 -11.18 -7.29 10.50
C PHE A 425 -10.13 -8.27 9.92
N GLY A 426 -10.29 -8.69 8.67
CA GLY A 426 -9.35 -9.60 8.01
C GLY A 426 -9.40 -10.99 8.66
N LEU A 427 -8.23 -11.57 8.91
CA LEU A 427 -8.10 -12.86 9.59
C LEU A 427 -8.44 -12.72 11.07
N GLY A 428 -9.33 -13.59 11.55
CA GLY A 428 -9.68 -13.70 12.97
C GLY A 428 -8.95 -14.88 13.61
N LEU A 429 -8.37 -14.70 14.81
CA LEU A 429 -7.85 -15.81 15.61
C LEU A 429 -8.89 -16.25 16.62
N GLU A 430 -9.22 -17.55 16.65
CA GLU A 430 -10.29 -18.06 17.52
C GLU A 430 -10.11 -17.64 18.98
N GLY A 431 -11.13 -16.99 19.55
CA GLY A 431 -11.11 -16.55 20.95
C GLY A 431 -10.40 -15.22 21.21
N GLU A 432 -9.71 -14.65 20.22
CA GLU A 432 -9.00 -13.37 20.34
C GLU A 432 -9.88 -12.21 19.88
N VAL A 433 -10.27 -11.33 20.82
CA VAL A 433 -11.09 -10.16 20.49
C VAL A 433 -10.29 -9.17 19.66
N GLN A 434 -10.84 -8.78 18.51
CA GLN A 434 -10.34 -7.67 17.72
C GLN A 434 -11.27 -6.47 17.91
N THR A 435 -10.70 -5.28 18.09
CA THR A 435 -11.46 -4.04 18.28
C THR A 435 -10.90 -2.95 17.38
N THR A 436 -11.78 -2.21 16.72
CA THR A 436 -11.44 -1.02 15.94
C THR A 436 -12.31 0.18 16.35
N GLY A 437 -11.80 1.39 16.13
CA GLY A 437 -12.58 2.62 16.22
C GLY A 437 -13.05 3.05 14.84
N LEU A 438 -14.35 3.25 14.66
CA LEU A 438 -14.92 3.87 13.47
C LEU A 438 -15.21 5.34 13.76
N ALA A 439 -14.67 6.24 12.93
CA ALA A 439 -14.90 7.67 13.06
C ALA A 439 -16.30 8.01 12.57
N VAL A 440 -17.01 8.85 13.32
CA VAL A 440 -18.33 9.39 12.95
C VAL A 440 -18.24 10.92 13.00
N THR A 441 -18.68 11.57 11.93
CA THR A 441 -18.62 13.04 11.78
C THR A 441 -20.01 13.57 11.45
N ASN A 442 -20.37 14.69 12.08
CA ASN A 442 -21.59 15.43 11.74
C ASN A 442 -21.24 16.57 10.78
N ASN A 443 -21.48 16.37 9.49
CA ASN A 443 -21.30 17.38 8.46
C ASN A 443 -22.56 18.23 8.23
N SER A 444 -23.64 18.00 9.00
CA SER A 444 -24.85 18.81 8.95
C SER A 444 -24.71 20.12 9.73
N GLU A 445 -25.67 21.03 9.55
CA GLU A 445 -25.74 22.30 10.28
C GLU A 445 -26.41 22.19 11.65
N THR A 446 -26.89 21.01 12.05
CA THR A 446 -27.65 20.81 13.29
C THR A 446 -26.97 19.81 14.23
N ASN A 447 -27.11 20.06 15.53
CA ASN A 447 -26.66 19.09 16.54
C ASN A 447 -27.69 17.96 16.62
N VAL A 448 -27.24 16.71 16.63
CA VAL A 448 -28.11 15.54 16.59
C VAL A 448 -27.85 14.57 17.74
N GLY A 449 -28.90 13.86 18.16
CA GLY A 449 -28.79 12.62 18.90
C GLY A 449 -28.58 11.44 17.94
N LEU A 450 -27.69 10.52 18.29
CA LEU A 450 -27.36 9.37 17.48
C LEU A 450 -27.72 8.07 18.19
N SER A 451 -28.13 7.08 17.38
CA SER A 451 -28.33 5.70 17.81
C SER A 451 -27.77 4.77 16.75
N PHE A 452 -27.29 3.61 17.18
CA PHE A 452 -26.54 2.69 16.36
C PHE A 452 -27.05 1.28 16.54
N ALA A 453 -27.15 0.53 15.45
CA ALA A 453 -27.55 -0.87 15.48
C ALA A 453 -26.94 -1.64 14.31
N PHE A 454 -26.54 -2.88 14.55
CA PHE A 454 -26.28 -3.81 13.46
C PHE A 454 -27.59 -4.32 12.87
N SER A 455 -27.66 -4.45 11.54
CA SER A 455 -28.86 -4.94 10.86
C SER A 455 -29.17 -6.38 11.26
N ASP A 456 -28.14 -7.25 11.31
CA ASP A 456 -28.36 -8.71 11.35
C ASP A 456 -27.26 -9.52 12.08
N SER A 457 -26.44 -8.93 12.95
CA SER A 457 -25.31 -9.64 13.57
C SER A 457 -25.29 -9.60 15.09
N ASN A 458 -25.31 -10.80 15.69
CA ASN A 458 -24.90 -11.02 17.09
C ASN A 458 -23.37 -11.24 17.20
N THR A 459 -22.65 -11.21 16.07
CA THR A 459 -21.22 -11.54 15.98
C THR A 459 -20.34 -10.32 16.28
N PHE A 460 -20.81 -9.12 15.91
CA PHE A 460 -20.14 -7.88 16.24
C PHE A 460 -20.77 -7.25 17.49
N THR A 461 -19.94 -6.65 18.32
CA THR A 461 -20.35 -5.85 19.46
C THR A 461 -19.97 -4.40 19.23
N LEU A 462 -20.77 -3.48 19.80
CA LEU A 462 -20.61 -2.04 19.59
C LEU A 462 -20.58 -1.33 20.95
N ASP A 463 -19.58 -0.49 21.15
CA ASP A 463 -19.57 0.55 22.17
C ASP A 463 -19.68 1.93 21.50
N ALA A 464 -20.86 2.54 21.62
CA ALA A 464 -21.15 3.88 21.14
C ALA A 464 -21.36 4.88 22.29
N SER A 465 -20.89 4.56 23.51
CA SER A 465 -21.09 5.38 24.70
C SER A 465 -20.47 6.79 24.60
N ASN A 466 -19.45 6.94 23.74
CA ASN A 466 -18.79 8.20 23.45
C ASN A 466 -19.46 9.02 22.33
N CYS A 467 -20.52 8.50 21.70
CA CYS A 467 -21.20 9.19 20.61
C CYS A 467 -22.74 9.21 20.68
N PRO A 468 -23.37 9.51 21.85
CA PRO A 468 -24.83 9.57 21.95
C PRO A 468 -25.41 10.86 21.33
N THR A 469 -24.62 11.93 21.25
CA THR A 469 -24.97 13.21 20.65
C THR A 469 -23.75 13.77 19.93
N LEU A 470 -23.95 14.40 18.78
CA LEU A 470 -22.88 14.96 17.98
C LEU A 470 -23.25 16.37 17.50
N ASP A 471 -22.46 17.36 17.94
CA ASP A 471 -22.63 18.75 17.52
C ASP A 471 -22.24 18.91 16.04
N ALA A 472 -22.85 19.88 15.35
CA ALA A 472 -22.52 20.22 13.97
C ALA A 472 -21.01 20.51 13.80
N GLY A 473 -20.39 19.91 12.79
CA GLY A 473 -18.97 20.03 12.48
C GLY A 473 -18.01 19.23 13.38
N ASN A 474 -18.52 18.49 14.37
CA ASN A 474 -17.70 17.68 15.26
C ASN A 474 -17.68 16.20 14.86
N SER A 475 -16.65 15.50 15.36
CA SER A 475 -16.50 14.05 15.21
C SER A 475 -16.41 13.35 16.56
N CYS A 476 -16.75 12.07 16.56
CA CYS A 476 -16.59 11.14 17.67
C CYS A 476 -16.04 9.81 17.13
N GLN A 477 -15.82 8.83 18.01
CA GLN A 477 -15.52 7.46 17.61
C GLN A 477 -16.47 6.47 18.29
N VAL A 478 -16.85 5.43 17.56
CA VAL A 478 -17.54 4.25 18.08
C VAL A 478 -16.63 3.04 17.97
N SER A 479 -16.59 2.19 18.98
CA SER A 479 -15.74 1.00 18.98
C SER A 479 -16.55 -0.21 18.53
N VAL A 480 -16.10 -0.87 17.47
CA VAL A 480 -16.66 -2.14 17.01
C VAL A 480 -15.70 -3.24 17.41
N SER A 481 -16.22 -4.32 17.99
CA SER A 481 -15.41 -5.49 18.30
C SER A 481 -15.97 -6.76 17.69
N TYR A 482 -15.07 -7.63 17.26
CA TYR A 482 -15.34 -8.93 16.70
C TYR A 482 -14.65 -9.98 17.58
N LEU A 483 -15.39 -11.02 17.96
CA LEU A 483 -14.82 -12.21 18.59
C LEU A 483 -14.90 -13.34 17.55
N PRO A 484 -13.77 -13.74 16.94
CA PRO A 484 -13.74 -14.84 16.00
C PRO A 484 -14.19 -16.15 16.66
N THR A 485 -15.15 -16.82 16.02
CA THR A 485 -15.64 -18.15 16.40
C THR A 485 -15.54 -19.07 15.20
N ILE A 486 -15.32 -20.37 15.42
CA ILE A 486 -15.03 -21.34 14.35
C ILE A 486 -16.03 -21.22 13.16
N ALA A 487 -15.46 -20.89 12.00
CA ALA A 487 -15.98 -21.02 10.63
C ALA A 487 -17.15 -20.12 10.19
N ASN A 488 -16.84 -18.86 9.83
CA ASN A 488 -17.70 -18.02 8.99
C ASN A 488 -17.04 -16.70 8.58
N ASN A 489 -17.01 -16.42 7.27
CA ASN A 489 -16.99 -15.05 6.79
C ASN A 489 -18.29 -14.39 7.25
N VAL A 490 -18.17 -13.29 7.99
CA VAL A 490 -19.33 -12.56 8.52
C VAL A 490 -19.34 -11.15 7.99
N SER A 491 -20.54 -10.66 7.70
CA SER A 491 -20.78 -9.30 7.24
C SER A 491 -22.02 -8.76 7.93
N SER A 492 -21.97 -7.51 8.35
CA SER A 492 -23.13 -6.82 8.91
C SER A 492 -23.10 -5.34 8.60
N LYS A 493 -24.30 -4.77 8.45
CA LYS A 493 -24.47 -3.33 8.25
C LYS A 493 -24.65 -2.65 9.60
N LEU A 494 -23.74 -1.75 9.96
CA LEU A 494 -23.91 -0.81 11.07
C LEU A 494 -24.75 0.38 10.59
N ILE A 495 -25.97 0.45 11.10
CA ILE A 495 -26.96 1.49 10.79
C ILE A 495 -26.86 2.58 11.85
N ILE A 496 -26.81 3.82 11.39
CA ILE A 496 -26.88 5.02 12.23
C ILE A 496 -28.27 5.63 12.05
N THR A 497 -28.94 5.98 13.15
CA THR A 497 -30.17 6.76 13.11
C THR A 497 -30.00 8.05 13.89
N THR A 498 -30.51 9.13 13.32
CA THR A 498 -30.58 10.45 13.93
C THR A 498 -31.96 10.66 14.60
N ASP A 499 -32.02 11.51 15.61
CA ASP A 499 -33.30 12.00 16.16
C ASP A 499 -33.91 13.15 15.34
N ASP A 500 -33.14 13.74 14.43
CA ASP A 500 -33.59 14.75 13.46
C ASP A 500 -33.88 14.10 12.09
N PRO A 501 -35.15 14.03 11.65
CA PRO A 501 -35.52 13.41 10.37
C PRO A 501 -35.09 14.23 9.13
N GLN A 502 -34.53 15.43 9.29
CA GLN A 502 -33.96 16.21 8.20
C GLN A 502 -32.48 15.90 7.96
N VAL A 503 -31.80 15.29 8.94
CA VAL A 503 -30.38 14.92 8.83
C VAL A 503 -30.29 13.47 8.37
N GLN A 504 -29.73 13.27 7.18
CA GLN A 504 -29.46 11.93 6.68
C GLN A 504 -28.24 11.33 7.38
N SER A 505 -28.24 10.00 7.49
CA SER A 505 -27.12 9.25 8.05
C SER A 505 -26.63 8.22 7.05
N SER A 506 -25.32 8.09 6.98
CA SER A 506 -24.67 7.01 6.25
C SER A 506 -24.62 5.72 7.09
N SER A 507 -24.01 4.67 6.54
CA SER A 507 -23.90 3.38 7.22
C SER A 507 -22.54 2.75 6.95
N ALA A 508 -22.09 1.86 7.83
CA ALA A 508 -20.88 1.10 7.60
C ALA A 508 -21.20 -0.37 7.29
N THR A 509 -20.43 -0.98 6.41
CA THR A 509 -20.33 -2.43 6.27
C THR A 509 -19.13 -2.90 7.08
N VAL A 510 -19.38 -3.75 8.07
CA VAL A 510 -18.35 -4.39 8.88
C VAL A 510 -18.26 -5.85 8.49
N THR A 511 -17.07 -6.27 8.07
CA THR A 511 -16.79 -7.67 7.70
C THR A 511 -15.69 -8.24 8.58
N ALA A 512 -15.68 -9.56 8.69
CA ALA A 512 -14.52 -10.31 9.12
C ALA A 512 -14.35 -11.52 8.19
N GLY A 513 -13.10 -11.84 7.89
CA GLY A 513 -12.72 -12.94 7.02
C GLY A 513 -12.64 -14.27 7.78
N THR A 514 -11.79 -15.15 7.28
CA THR A 514 -11.59 -16.50 7.84
C THR A 514 -11.15 -16.44 9.29
N THR A 515 -11.80 -17.25 10.14
CA THR A 515 -11.33 -17.53 11.50
C THR A 515 -10.38 -18.72 11.48
N LEU A 516 -9.18 -18.56 12.01
CA LEU A 516 -8.21 -19.61 12.23
C LEU A 516 -8.44 -20.24 13.62
N GLY A 517 -8.51 -21.57 13.67
CA GLY A 517 -8.70 -22.30 14.92
C GLY A 517 -7.38 -22.52 15.65
N TYR A 518 -7.44 -22.82 16.94
CA TYR A 518 -6.26 -23.23 17.71
C TYR A 518 -5.58 -24.45 17.09
N ALA A 519 -4.26 -24.36 16.91
CA ALA A 519 -3.40 -25.42 16.37
C ALA A 519 -2.36 -25.89 17.40
N VAL A 520 -2.78 -26.03 18.66
CA VAL A 520 -1.91 -26.37 19.80
C VAL A 520 -1.22 -27.72 19.59
N GLU A 521 -1.86 -28.65 18.89
CA GLU A 521 -1.31 -29.94 18.52
C GLU A 521 -0.10 -29.86 17.59
N LEU A 522 0.07 -28.74 16.87
CA LEU A 522 1.20 -28.52 15.97
C LEU A 522 2.43 -27.95 16.68
N ALA A 523 2.30 -27.38 17.88
CA ALA A 523 3.38 -26.65 18.56
C ALA A 523 4.68 -27.48 18.68
N ALA A 524 4.57 -28.69 19.21
CA ALA A 524 5.72 -29.59 19.35
C ALA A 524 6.32 -30.00 18.00
N THR A 525 5.49 -30.16 16.96
CA THR A 525 5.94 -30.58 15.62
C THR A 525 6.62 -29.42 14.88
N ALA A 526 6.08 -28.21 15.03
CA ALA A 526 6.65 -26.99 14.48
C ALA A 526 7.96 -26.59 15.17
N GLY A 527 8.22 -27.10 16.38
CA GLY A 527 9.41 -26.79 17.17
C GLY A 527 9.21 -25.67 18.20
N SER A 528 7.96 -25.27 18.47
CA SER A 528 7.62 -24.27 19.46
C SER A 528 7.42 -24.89 20.85
N GLU A 529 8.26 -24.48 21.80
CA GLU A 529 8.20 -24.91 23.21
C GLU A 529 7.88 -23.76 24.19
N SER A 530 7.63 -22.54 23.67
CA SER A 530 7.43 -21.34 24.50
C SER A 530 5.96 -21.12 24.82
N ASP A 531 5.65 -20.87 26.10
CA ASP A 531 4.31 -20.47 26.56
C ASP A 531 3.87 -19.10 25.98
N ALA A 532 4.81 -18.31 25.46
CA ALA A 532 4.53 -17.03 24.81
C ALA A 532 3.99 -17.18 23.38
N VAL A 533 4.04 -18.39 22.81
CA VAL A 533 3.64 -18.66 21.42
C VAL A 533 2.32 -19.43 21.41
N THR A 534 1.29 -18.82 20.83
CA THR A 534 0.00 -19.47 20.55
C THR A 534 -0.16 -19.67 19.06
N LEU A 535 -0.43 -20.91 18.64
CA LEU A 535 -0.53 -21.27 17.23
C LEU A 535 -1.98 -21.39 16.79
N PHE A 536 -2.23 -20.92 15.57
CA PHE A 536 -3.52 -20.99 14.90
C PHE A 536 -3.34 -21.48 13.46
N SER A 537 -4.35 -22.15 12.93
CA SER A 537 -4.34 -22.55 11.52
C SER A 537 -5.74 -22.71 10.94
N GLY A 538 -5.84 -22.60 9.62
CA GLY A 538 -7.06 -22.68 8.84
C GLY A 538 -6.79 -22.43 7.36
N GLY A 539 -7.82 -22.03 6.62
CA GLY A 539 -7.67 -21.68 5.22
C GLY A 539 -8.89 -20.96 4.65
N THR A 540 -8.71 -20.30 3.52
CA THR A 540 -9.77 -19.62 2.77
C THR A 540 -10.49 -20.59 1.84
N ASN A 541 -11.74 -20.27 1.44
CA ASN A 541 -12.48 -20.99 0.40
C ASN A 541 -12.68 -22.52 0.62
N GLY A 542 -12.52 -23.01 1.85
CA GLY A 542 -12.64 -24.44 2.18
C GLY A 542 -11.31 -25.17 2.38
N ALA A 543 -10.18 -24.47 2.26
CA ALA A 543 -8.86 -25.00 2.59
C ALA A 543 -8.78 -25.41 4.05
N SER A 544 -8.05 -26.50 4.28
CA SER A 544 -7.85 -27.04 5.62
C SER A 544 -6.71 -26.33 6.34
N ALA A 545 -6.69 -26.49 7.66
CA ALA A 545 -5.58 -26.09 8.50
C ALA A 545 -4.32 -26.89 8.13
N TRP A 546 -3.16 -26.28 8.35
CA TRP A 546 -1.86 -26.92 8.31
C TRP A 546 -1.84 -28.16 9.20
N VAL A 547 -1.00 -29.12 8.83
CA VAL A 547 -0.90 -30.42 9.50
C VAL A 547 0.56 -30.78 9.79
N ALA A 548 0.78 -31.75 10.66
CA ALA A 548 2.10 -32.35 10.81
C ALA A 548 2.55 -32.96 9.46
N SER A 549 3.76 -32.62 9.03
CA SER A 549 4.26 -33.09 7.75
C SER A 549 4.43 -34.60 7.72
N SER A 550 4.07 -35.20 6.57
CA SER A 550 4.23 -36.64 6.33
C SER A 550 5.53 -37.00 5.61
N THR A 551 6.17 -36.00 4.98
CA THR A 551 7.36 -36.14 4.15
C THR A 551 8.59 -35.55 4.82
N GLU A 552 8.43 -34.47 5.59
CA GLU A 552 9.51 -33.73 6.23
C GLU A 552 9.36 -33.63 7.75
N VAL A 553 10.42 -33.20 8.43
CA VAL A 553 10.32 -32.81 9.84
C VAL A 553 9.71 -31.41 9.91
N GLY A 554 8.55 -31.28 10.55
CA GLY A 554 7.86 -30.01 10.71
C GLY A 554 6.38 -30.11 10.42
N ILE A 555 5.78 -28.99 10.03
CA ILE A 555 4.40 -28.86 9.60
C ILE A 555 4.35 -28.50 8.11
N GLU A 556 3.25 -28.87 7.45
CA GLU A 556 3.01 -28.59 6.04
C GLU A 556 1.62 -27.99 5.84
N SER A 557 1.49 -27.14 4.82
CA SER A 557 0.20 -26.64 4.37
C SER A 557 -0.65 -27.78 3.79
N THR A 558 -1.97 -27.62 3.83
CA THR A 558 -2.90 -28.54 3.17
C THR A 558 -3.50 -27.89 1.95
N THR A 559 -3.48 -28.57 0.81
CA THR A 559 -4.11 -28.09 -0.41
C THR A 559 -5.47 -28.73 -0.63
N THR A 560 -6.45 -27.89 -0.99
CA THR A 560 -7.65 -28.34 -1.69
C THR A 560 -7.98 -27.31 -2.76
N GLY A 561 -7.89 -27.64 -4.05
CA GLY A 561 -8.37 -26.78 -5.15
C GLY A 561 -7.61 -25.46 -5.40
N ASP A 562 -7.89 -24.89 -6.59
CA ASP A 562 -7.36 -23.62 -7.07
C ASP A 562 -7.93 -22.43 -6.27
N LEU A 563 -7.16 -21.35 -6.10
CA LEU A 563 -7.58 -20.12 -5.39
C LEU A 563 -7.96 -20.33 -3.93
N GLN A 564 -7.28 -21.27 -3.25
CA GLN A 564 -7.43 -21.48 -1.81
C GLN A 564 -6.10 -21.22 -1.09
N ASP A 565 -6.19 -20.52 0.03
CA ASP A 565 -5.05 -20.24 0.89
C ASP A 565 -5.07 -21.17 2.09
N SER A 566 -3.93 -21.80 2.40
CA SER A 566 -3.72 -22.51 3.66
C SER A 566 -2.86 -21.66 4.57
N ILE A 567 -3.37 -21.33 5.75
CA ILE A 567 -2.86 -20.26 6.60
C ILE A 567 -2.42 -20.83 7.96
N PHE A 568 -1.23 -20.45 8.40
CA PHE A 568 -0.68 -20.78 9.71
C PHE A 568 -0.20 -19.48 10.38
N VAL A 569 -0.61 -19.28 11.63
CA VAL A 569 -0.28 -18.06 12.39
C VAL A 569 0.30 -18.42 13.74
N ALA A 570 1.40 -17.76 14.10
CA ALA A 570 1.92 -17.70 15.45
C ALA A 570 1.61 -16.32 16.06
N SER A 571 0.77 -16.30 17.09
CA SER A 571 0.59 -15.13 17.96
C SER A 571 1.62 -15.20 19.09
N ILE A 572 2.49 -14.21 19.18
CA ILE A 572 3.65 -14.23 20.07
C ILE A 572 3.62 -13.00 20.99
N GLU A 573 3.60 -13.24 22.31
CA GLU A 573 3.60 -12.18 23.31
C GLU A 573 5.02 -11.87 23.79
N GLY A 574 5.44 -10.61 23.61
CA GLY A 574 6.67 -10.04 24.14
C GLY A 574 7.74 -9.75 23.09
N GLU A 575 8.72 -8.93 23.49
CA GLU A 575 9.89 -8.58 22.68
C GLU A 575 10.87 -9.76 22.61
N GLY A 576 11.46 -10.02 21.45
CA GLY A 576 12.41 -11.11 21.28
C GLY A 576 12.74 -11.40 19.82
N VAL A 577 13.37 -12.54 19.58
CA VAL A 577 13.70 -13.02 18.22
C VAL A 577 12.97 -14.32 17.96
N LEU A 578 12.23 -14.39 16.86
CA LEU A 578 11.65 -15.62 16.34
C LEU A 578 12.55 -16.16 15.23
N THR A 579 13.00 -17.40 15.35
CA THR A 579 13.72 -18.12 14.30
C THR A 579 12.89 -19.30 13.80
N PHE A 580 12.91 -19.57 12.50
CA PHE A 580 12.26 -20.75 11.90
C PHE A 580 12.92 -21.12 10.57
N ASP A 581 12.78 -22.38 10.18
CA ASP A 581 13.08 -22.82 8.83
C ASP A 581 11.77 -22.89 8.03
N TRP A 582 11.80 -22.42 6.79
CA TRP A 582 10.67 -22.48 5.88
C TRP A 582 11.09 -22.92 4.48
N ALA A 583 10.18 -23.59 3.78
CA ALA A 583 10.39 -24.08 2.43
C ALA A 583 9.06 -24.11 1.65
N VAL A 584 9.16 -24.12 0.33
CA VAL A 584 8.03 -24.34 -0.57
C VAL A 584 8.41 -25.42 -1.58
N SER A 585 7.49 -26.34 -1.84
CA SER A 585 7.60 -27.32 -2.93
C SER A 585 6.57 -26.96 -3.98
N SER A 586 7.01 -26.33 -5.07
CA SER A 586 6.21 -26.02 -6.25
C SER A 586 7.11 -25.99 -7.51
N GLU A 587 6.49 -25.90 -8.68
CA GLU A 587 7.20 -25.70 -9.95
C GLU A 587 8.04 -24.41 -9.97
N ALA A 588 9.17 -24.42 -10.69
CA ALA A 588 10.02 -23.24 -10.83
C ALA A 588 9.37 -22.19 -11.75
N ASN A 589 9.49 -20.91 -11.40
CA ASN A 589 9.08 -19.79 -12.24
C ASN A 589 9.77 -19.87 -13.62
N THR A 590 9.03 -20.23 -14.68
CA THR A 590 9.57 -20.28 -16.05
C THR A 590 9.44 -18.96 -16.82
N LEU A 591 8.67 -17.99 -16.29
CA LEU A 591 8.45 -16.67 -16.89
C LEU A 591 9.38 -15.61 -16.31
N VAL A 592 9.77 -14.66 -17.15
CA VAL A 592 10.62 -13.52 -16.78
C VAL A 592 9.72 -12.39 -16.27
N GLU A 593 10.07 -11.78 -15.15
CA GLU A 593 9.39 -10.68 -14.43
C GLU A 593 8.92 -9.48 -15.30
N THR A 594 9.39 -9.40 -16.54
CA THR A 594 9.03 -8.36 -17.53
C THR A 594 7.83 -8.71 -18.41
N ASP A 595 7.19 -9.86 -18.21
CA ASP A 595 5.97 -10.25 -18.94
C ASP A 595 4.74 -9.52 -18.37
N PRO A 596 3.96 -8.77 -19.17
CA PRO A 596 2.73 -8.14 -18.71
C PRO A 596 1.65 -9.14 -18.25
N ASP A 597 1.76 -10.42 -18.60
CA ASP A 597 0.91 -11.51 -18.12
C ASP A 597 1.58 -12.32 -16.98
N PHE A 598 2.56 -11.74 -16.27
CA PHE A 598 3.22 -12.40 -15.14
C PHE A 598 2.26 -12.61 -13.96
N GLU A 599 1.71 -13.81 -13.86
CA GLU A 599 0.99 -14.29 -12.67
C GLU A 599 1.99 -14.96 -11.71
N ARG A 600 1.90 -14.65 -10.40
CA ARG A 600 2.76 -15.27 -9.39
C ARG A 600 2.31 -16.72 -9.18
N PHE A 601 3.19 -17.67 -9.48
CA PHE A 601 3.02 -19.11 -9.22
C PHE A 601 2.95 -19.43 -7.72
N ASP A 602 2.58 -20.67 -7.37
CA ASP A 602 2.54 -21.27 -6.03
C ASP A 602 3.64 -20.74 -5.08
N ALA A 603 3.22 -19.99 -4.06
CA ALA A 603 4.14 -19.25 -3.20
C ALA A 603 3.75 -19.34 -1.72
N LEU A 604 4.77 -19.31 -0.86
CA LEU A 604 4.63 -19.17 0.57
C LEU A 604 4.99 -17.74 0.97
N PHE A 605 4.00 -17.01 1.48
CA PHE A 605 4.11 -15.63 1.90
C PHE A 605 4.30 -15.54 3.41
N LEU A 606 5.23 -14.71 3.85
CA LEU A 606 5.48 -14.39 5.25
C LEU A 606 5.01 -12.96 5.56
N TYR A 607 4.10 -12.83 6.52
CA TYR A 607 3.65 -11.53 7.02
C TYR A 607 3.97 -11.37 8.51
N LEU A 608 4.31 -10.15 8.92
CA LEU A 608 4.44 -9.72 10.31
C LEU A 608 3.44 -8.58 10.56
N ASN A 609 2.52 -8.79 11.50
CA ASN A 609 1.50 -7.81 11.88
C ASN A 609 0.64 -7.28 10.70
N GLY A 610 0.54 -8.05 9.63
CA GLY A 610 -0.21 -7.72 8.41
C GLY A 610 0.65 -7.24 7.25
N ASP A 611 1.91 -6.86 7.51
CA ASP A 611 2.83 -6.40 6.48
C ASP A 611 3.58 -7.58 5.85
N LEU A 612 3.68 -7.62 4.52
CA LEU A 612 4.42 -8.66 3.81
C LEU A 612 5.91 -8.45 4.03
N VAL A 613 6.57 -9.43 4.63
CA VAL A 613 8.01 -9.37 4.95
C VAL A 613 8.85 -10.08 3.90
N ASP A 614 8.42 -11.27 3.47
CA ASP A 614 9.18 -12.06 2.49
C ASP A 614 8.28 -13.06 1.74
N VAL A 615 8.76 -13.57 0.61
CA VAL A 615 8.09 -14.57 -0.21
C VAL A 615 9.11 -15.59 -0.72
N ILE A 616 8.80 -16.86 -0.56
CA ILE A 616 9.54 -17.93 -1.27
C ILE A 616 8.65 -18.56 -2.33
N ASN A 617 9.27 -18.81 -3.50
CA ASN A 617 8.68 -19.49 -4.65
C ASN A 617 9.44 -20.79 -4.91
N GLY A 618 8.79 -21.75 -5.57
CA GLY A 618 9.36 -23.05 -5.90
C GLY A 618 10.58 -23.00 -6.81
N ASN A 619 11.39 -24.06 -6.73
CA ASN A 619 12.45 -24.38 -7.69
C ASN A 619 12.41 -25.91 -7.94
N ASP A 620 11.73 -26.34 -9.00
CA ASP A 620 11.79 -27.69 -9.59
C ASP A 620 11.83 -28.85 -8.56
N ASP A 621 10.71 -29.10 -7.85
CA ASP A 621 10.49 -30.27 -6.98
C ASP A 621 11.45 -30.47 -5.77
N GLU A 622 12.35 -29.53 -5.47
CA GLU A 622 13.29 -29.66 -4.35
C GLU A 622 12.86 -28.83 -3.13
N ILE A 623 12.57 -29.51 -2.01
CA ILE A 623 12.32 -28.86 -0.71
C ILE A 623 13.66 -28.38 -0.14
N SER A 624 13.98 -27.10 -0.35
CA SER A 624 15.16 -26.45 0.22
C SER A 624 14.77 -25.51 1.36
N PHE A 625 15.00 -25.94 2.60
CA PHE A 625 14.74 -25.12 3.78
C PHE A 625 15.74 -23.97 3.90
N THR A 626 15.20 -22.78 4.10
CA THR A 626 15.96 -21.57 4.45
C THR A 626 15.63 -21.17 5.87
N GLU A 627 16.65 -20.85 6.68
CA GLU A 627 16.44 -20.30 8.03
C GLU A 627 16.11 -18.81 7.91
N TYR A 628 15.13 -18.35 8.68
CA TYR A 628 14.70 -16.96 8.75
C TYR A 628 14.59 -16.50 10.20
N SER A 629 14.88 -15.22 10.44
CA SER A 629 14.83 -14.61 11.78
C SER A 629 14.03 -13.31 11.74
N LEU A 630 13.09 -13.16 12.66
CA LEU A 630 12.29 -11.94 12.85
C LEU A 630 12.57 -11.34 14.23
N ASN A 631 12.82 -10.03 14.27
CA ASN A 631 12.83 -9.26 15.51
C ASN A 631 11.40 -8.85 15.85
N LEU A 632 10.94 -9.21 17.04
CA LEU A 632 9.60 -8.94 17.53
C LEU A 632 9.65 -7.84 18.59
N SER A 633 8.76 -6.87 18.43
CA SER A 633 8.61 -5.74 19.35
C SER A 633 7.86 -6.12 20.64
N GLU A 634 7.89 -5.26 21.66
CA GLU A 634 7.03 -5.44 22.84
C GLU A 634 5.54 -5.53 22.45
N GLY A 635 4.78 -6.39 23.13
CA GLY A 635 3.35 -6.58 22.87
C GLY A 635 3.03 -7.88 22.14
N ILE A 636 1.88 -7.93 21.46
CA ILE A 636 1.45 -9.10 20.68
C ILE A 636 1.92 -8.90 19.24
N ASN A 637 2.66 -9.88 18.73
CA ASN A 637 3.13 -9.93 17.36
C ASN A 637 2.45 -11.11 16.64
N LEU A 638 1.89 -10.86 15.45
CA LEU A 638 1.26 -11.88 14.63
C LEU A 638 2.16 -12.23 13.45
N VAL A 639 2.70 -13.45 13.44
CA VAL A 639 3.51 -13.98 12.32
C VAL A 639 2.65 -14.94 11.52
N ASN A 640 2.41 -14.63 10.25
CA ASN A 640 1.51 -15.37 9.37
C ASN A 640 2.28 -15.96 8.19
N TRP A 641 2.14 -17.27 7.99
CA TRP A 641 2.56 -17.99 6.79
C TRP A 641 1.34 -18.39 5.99
N THR A 642 1.24 -17.87 4.76
CA THR A 642 0.13 -18.15 3.85
C THR A 642 0.66 -18.84 2.62
N TYR A 643 0.28 -20.11 2.42
CA TYR A 643 0.52 -20.82 1.17
C TYR A 643 -0.66 -20.58 0.23
N SER A 644 -0.41 -20.00 -0.94
CA SER A 644 -1.42 -19.77 -1.97
C SER A 644 -1.13 -20.64 -3.19
N LYS A 645 -2.15 -21.36 -3.67
CA LYS A 645 -2.08 -22.15 -4.89
C LYS A 645 -2.65 -21.40 -6.10
N ASP A 646 -1.93 -21.37 -7.20
CA ASP A 646 -2.39 -20.83 -8.48
C ASP A 646 -3.37 -21.80 -9.19
N PRO A 647 -4.02 -21.38 -10.30
CA PRO A 647 -5.02 -22.19 -10.99
C PRO A 647 -4.48 -23.10 -12.11
N ASP A 648 -3.18 -23.12 -12.41
CA ASP A 648 -2.64 -23.77 -13.61
C ASP A 648 -1.58 -24.85 -13.30
N VAL A 649 -1.83 -26.05 -13.84
CA VAL A 649 -0.94 -27.25 -13.85
C VAL A 649 -0.68 -27.87 -12.45
N SER A 650 -0.24 -29.12 -12.45
CA SER A 650 0.02 -29.91 -11.23
C SER A 650 1.32 -30.70 -11.43
N GLU A 651 2.46 -30.10 -11.10
CA GLU A 651 3.73 -30.79 -10.93
C GLU A 651 4.34 -30.40 -9.57
N GLY A 652 4.59 -31.40 -8.71
CA GLY A 652 5.04 -31.20 -7.32
C GLY A 652 4.04 -31.71 -6.26
N ASP A 653 4.40 -31.58 -4.99
CA ASP A 653 3.50 -31.84 -3.84
C ASP A 653 2.65 -30.59 -3.46
N ASP A 654 2.96 -29.42 -4.05
CA ASP A 654 2.31 -28.10 -3.90
C ASP A 654 2.05 -27.72 -2.45
N LYS A 655 3.12 -27.51 -1.68
CA LYS A 655 3.03 -27.23 -0.23
C LYS A 655 4.06 -26.25 0.26
N GLY A 656 3.66 -25.49 1.29
CA GLY A 656 4.55 -24.76 2.17
C GLY A 656 4.92 -25.61 3.40
N PHE A 657 6.12 -25.43 3.93
CA PHE A 657 6.64 -26.16 5.09
C PHE A 657 7.24 -25.20 6.09
N ILE A 658 7.03 -25.47 7.39
CA ILE A 658 7.64 -24.75 8.51
C ILE A 658 8.19 -25.74 9.54
N ARG A 659 9.38 -25.46 10.08
CA ARG A 659 9.95 -26.20 11.21
C ARG A 659 10.87 -25.32 12.05
N ASN A 660 11.33 -25.85 13.18
CA ASN A 660 12.26 -25.17 14.09
C ASN A 660 11.79 -23.77 14.52
N LEU A 661 10.48 -23.60 14.72
CA LEU A 661 9.84 -22.36 15.15
C LEU A 661 10.17 -22.06 16.62
N VAL A 662 11.22 -21.28 16.86
CA VAL A 662 11.75 -21.00 18.19
C VAL A 662 11.69 -19.51 18.48
N PHE A 663 10.92 -19.14 19.52
CA PHE A 663 10.91 -17.77 20.05
C PHE A 663 11.86 -17.64 21.24
N THR A 664 12.76 -16.66 21.18
CA THR A 664 13.69 -16.30 22.26
C THR A 664 13.38 -14.89 22.75
N ALA A 665 12.76 -14.78 23.93
CA ALA A 665 12.44 -13.48 24.53
C ALA A 665 13.69 -12.66 24.88
N THR A 666 13.63 -11.35 24.65
CA THR A 666 14.65 -10.40 25.08
C THR A 666 14.65 -10.32 26.61
N VAL A 667 15.75 -10.76 27.24
CA VAL A 667 15.86 -10.75 28.70
C VAL A 667 16.14 -9.33 29.19
N VAL A 668 15.12 -8.61 29.66
CA VAL A 668 15.32 -7.36 30.40
C VAL A 668 15.98 -7.71 31.74
N ALA A 669 17.27 -7.37 31.88
CA ALA A 669 17.95 -7.49 33.16
C ALA A 669 17.20 -6.64 34.21
N PRO A 670 16.86 -7.18 35.39
CA PRO A 670 16.24 -6.37 36.43
C PRO A 670 17.18 -5.20 36.78
N PRO A 671 16.66 -3.99 37.00
CA PRO A 671 17.51 -2.85 37.33
C PRO A 671 18.38 -3.21 38.54
N PRO A 672 19.68 -2.85 38.53
CA PRO A 672 20.58 -3.21 39.60
C PRO A 672 19.99 -2.71 40.93
N VAL A 673 19.78 -3.64 41.86
CA VAL A 673 19.29 -3.33 43.21
C VAL A 673 20.19 -2.23 43.77
N ALA A 674 19.63 -1.05 44.00
CA ALA A 674 20.37 0.06 44.57
C ALA A 674 20.98 -0.40 45.90
N VAL A 675 22.31 -0.52 45.94
CA VAL A 675 23.05 -0.83 47.15
C VAL A 675 22.90 0.36 48.09
N VAL A 676 22.05 0.23 49.10
CA VAL A 676 21.97 1.19 50.20
C VAL A 676 23.34 1.23 50.89
N PRO A 677 24.02 2.38 50.98
CA PRO A 677 25.32 2.45 51.64
C PRO A 677 25.21 2.06 53.11
N ILE A 678 26.05 1.12 53.54
CA ILE A 678 26.20 0.76 54.94
C ILE A 678 26.69 2.01 55.71
N PRO A 679 26.07 2.42 56.83
CA PRO A 679 26.51 3.57 57.59
C PRO A 679 27.91 3.33 58.15
N ALA A 680 28.85 4.23 57.87
CA ALA A 680 30.18 4.19 58.46
C ALA A 680 30.11 4.35 60.00
N PRO A 681 30.92 3.60 60.77
CA PRO A 681 30.94 3.73 62.23
C PRO A 681 31.52 5.10 62.64
N PRO A 682 31.04 5.66 63.77
CA PRO A 682 31.39 7.01 64.17
C PRO A 682 32.83 7.10 64.67
N ASN A 683 33.65 7.93 64.02
CA ASN A 683 34.96 8.32 64.54
C ASN A 683 34.79 9.29 65.71
N SER A 684 35.16 8.84 66.91
CA SER A 684 35.25 9.65 68.11
C SER A 684 36.66 10.24 68.29
N SER A 685 36.80 11.54 68.07
CA SER A 685 37.80 12.42 68.69
C SER A 685 37.33 13.85 68.38
N GLY A 686 36.75 14.65 69.28
CA GLY A 686 37.18 14.95 70.64
C GLY A 686 37.84 16.32 70.63
N GLY A 687 37.15 17.38 71.09
CA GLY A 687 37.81 18.67 71.36
C GLY A 687 36.97 19.95 71.29
N ALA A 688 36.18 20.18 72.34
CA ALA A 688 36.02 21.45 73.08
C ALA A 688 35.49 22.76 72.43
N GLY A 689 34.46 23.32 73.11
CA GLY A 689 34.04 24.73 73.06
C GLY A 689 32.75 24.93 72.24
N SER A 690 31.64 25.50 72.72
CA SER A 690 31.40 26.44 73.81
C SER A 690 29.93 26.36 74.25
N LEU A 691 29.69 26.75 75.50
CA LEU A 691 28.40 26.77 76.18
C LEU A 691 27.51 27.95 75.77
N GLY A 692 26.22 27.67 75.59
CA GLY A 692 25.11 28.50 76.08
C GLY A 692 24.49 29.49 75.07
N TRP A 693 23.21 29.79 75.32
CA TRP A 693 22.33 30.78 74.67
C TRP A 693 21.67 30.23 73.37
N ILE A 694 20.35 30.16 73.16
CA ILE A 694 19.18 30.86 73.70
C ILE A 694 17.90 30.05 73.46
N LEU A 695 17.01 30.12 74.44
CA LEU A 695 15.62 29.70 74.46
C LEU A 695 14.72 30.87 73.97
N LEU A 696 13.53 30.57 73.44
CA LEU A 696 12.32 31.41 73.30
C LEU A 696 12.12 32.31 72.06
N CYS A 697 11.06 32.00 71.31
CA CYS A 697 9.89 32.84 70.88
C CYS A 697 9.26 32.14 69.65
N LEU A 698 7.96 32.01 69.41
CA LEU A 698 6.74 32.60 69.97
C LEU A 698 5.54 31.75 69.48
N VAL A 699 4.53 31.59 70.34
CA VAL A 699 3.22 30.97 70.07
C VAL A 699 2.25 32.04 69.53
N GLY A 700 1.34 31.67 68.62
CA GLY A 700 0.17 32.52 68.32
C GLY A 700 -0.85 31.96 67.32
N LEU A 701 -2.05 31.64 67.83
CA LEU A 701 -3.37 31.40 67.19
C LEU A 701 -3.67 29.96 66.74
N ILE A 702 -4.31 29.09 67.55
CA ILE A 702 -5.70 29.05 68.08
C ILE A 702 -6.75 28.54 67.07
N PHE A 703 -7.18 27.29 67.31
CA PHE A 703 -8.53 26.71 67.20
C PHE A 703 -9.32 26.86 65.88
N ARG A 704 -9.72 25.72 65.29
CA ARG A 704 -11.03 25.07 65.52
C ARG A 704 -11.21 23.86 64.59
N LEU A 705 -11.62 22.72 65.18
CA LEU A 705 -12.77 21.85 64.81
C LEU A 705 -12.78 21.28 63.36
N ARG A 706 -13.17 20.04 63.07
CA ARG A 706 -13.68 18.88 63.83
C ARG A 706 -13.90 17.78 62.77
N THR A 707 -13.49 16.56 63.12
CA THR A 707 -14.23 15.29 62.95
C THR A 707 -14.79 14.85 61.59
N LYS A 708 -14.36 13.61 61.27
CA LYS A 708 -15.16 12.42 60.89
C LYS A 708 -15.72 12.43 59.45
N HIS A 709 -15.64 11.35 58.69
CA HIS A 709 -15.63 9.93 59.06
C HIS A 709 -14.63 9.12 58.26
#